data_AF-A0AAU3CZL8-F1
#
_entry.id   AF-A0AAU3CZL8-F1
#
_cell.length_a   1.000
_cell.length_b   1.000
_cell.length_c   1.000
_cell.angle_alpha   90.00
_cell.angle_beta   90.00
_cell.angle_gamma   90.00
#
_symmetry.space_group_name_H-M   'P 1'
#
loop_
_entity.id
_entity.type
_entity.pdbx_description
1 polymer ?
#
loop_
_entity_poly.entity_id
_entity_poly.type
_entity_poly.pdbx_seq_one_letter_code
_entity_poly.pdbx_strand_id
1 'polypeptide(L)'
;MPPTAPQDPSQPTRKAFLRGMTAVGLAPLLPAVLPTVAHAASANARPGLDLVRDGLAVEVFVDAADDPAVIRAAGDLLADVERVCGVRPGLRHTLPDRATALILVGTLGASPVVDRLASQGRLDVRRVEGHREASVTQVVERPLPGVDRALVIAGSDRRGTVYGIYDTSERIGVSPWYWWADVPVEQRDTVTVPAGPFERLEPSVRYRGVFINDEQNLTTWSQRTQEPDKNIGPKTYERLFELLLRLKANYLWPAMHPYSDFFNEYRENPELADRYGIVVGSSHPEALLRNGVHEWAPWAEEHPGADGALPVYDYTVNPAVISGYWRARARENAAYESSWTLGMRGLHDTALETRYATTIPEKVVVMNDIIADQRRILAEEVGAAAEPQIFIPYKEVLDLYNAGVQVPDDVTLIWPDDNHGNMRQLPDDAERARSGGNGIYYHLSYWGRPRSYLWLDTTQLAKVWQELRRVYEHGVDRMWIFNVGDLKSIETGLSFAMDMAWDADRWQADDVGDFLAEWYGRQFGLRHAPEIASIRTEYYRLAAERRPEFIDRNMFSVVHHGDEAGRRMAAYDRLLARAVALADELPAAYRDAYYELVQYPVHGAYLMNLKYYWADRNALAVRQGRGAGTNVFADLAEAAHTQEAALTKRYNTEVAGGKWDGYINPYPSQIPKAPGRPAVTRVTRQETSGLGIASEGNETGTQRPLSFSSATRDRRFVDVFNTGFLAVDWAAEAGHPWVRLSSAGGTLTEQTRVWIEIDWARVPEGAQDGTVVFTSGARRFEVPLKVVADGERARRRARGFVEANGYVSIDAVHTERRVARGHAHWRTVRGLGRRSAAVEAVPSTAAPITADLAAHAPELRYRVRFAGTGTFPVTVFRLPSLDERGARRLALALDDQPPVVLSGQAVATGNRGDAWARNVEEGVEKLTATVTVTEPGEHVLRVFMVDPGIAVDQIVVDTGGLPVGAYLAPPESYHPVFNPEPGTGQGLDAPSR
;
A
#
# COMPACT_ATOMS: atom_id res chain seq x y z
N MET A 1 -35.24 -50.07 -38.60
CA MET A 1 -36.69 -49.88 -38.34
C MET A 1 -36.84 -48.93 -37.15
N PRO A 2 -37.95 -48.18 -37.05
CA PRO A 2 -38.13 -47.02 -36.13
C PRO A 2 -38.80 -47.47 -34.80
N PRO A 3 -39.33 -46.60 -33.90
CA PRO A 3 -39.37 -45.12 -33.82
C PRO A 3 -38.82 -44.59 -32.45
N THR A 4 -38.88 -43.32 -31.98
CA THR A 4 -39.36 -42.00 -32.49
C THR A 4 -38.58 -40.85 -31.79
N ALA A 5 -38.75 -39.60 -32.25
CA ALA A 5 -38.54 -38.33 -31.52
C ALA A 5 -39.89 -37.54 -31.54
N PRO A 6 -40.06 -36.22 -31.21
CA PRO A 6 -39.14 -35.10 -30.89
C PRO A 6 -39.37 -34.57 -29.43
N GLN A 7 -38.96 -33.39 -28.92
CA GLN A 7 -38.32 -32.13 -29.39
C GLN A 7 -37.06 -31.83 -28.51
N ASP A 8 -36.02 -31.08 -28.91
CA ASP A 8 -35.81 -29.73 -29.50
C ASP A 8 -35.58 -28.62 -28.40
N PRO A 9 -34.76 -27.55 -28.63
CA PRO A 9 -33.43 -27.56 -28.00
C PRO A 9 -32.94 -26.17 -27.51
N SER A 10 -31.62 -26.06 -27.30
CA SER A 10 -30.78 -24.85 -27.41
C SER A 10 -30.90 -23.74 -26.35
N GLN A 11 -29.84 -23.59 -25.56
CA GLN A 11 -29.44 -22.32 -24.99
C GLN A 11 -28.75 -21.45 -26.06
N PRO A 12 -29.00 -20.13 -26.11
CA PRO A 12 -28.13 -19.18 -26.78
C PRO A 12 -27.36 -18.27 -25.80
N THR A 13 -26.16 -17.89 -26.21
CA THR A 13 -25.19 -17.08 -25.47
C THR A 13 -25.57 -15.59 -25.38
N ARG A 14 -25.11 -14.89 -24.33
CA ARG A 14 -25.28 -13.43 -24.18
C ARG A 14 -24.27 -12.64 -25.01
N LYS A 15 -24.72 -11.84 -25.99
CA LYS A 15 -24.06 -10.59 -26.39
C LYS A 15 -25.02 -9.62 -27.14
N ALA A 16 -24.89 -8.34 -26.79
CA ALA A 16 -25.40 -7.13 -27.47
C ALA A 16 -26.92 -6.87 -27.58
N PHE A 17 -27.38 -5.74 -27.01
CA PHE A 17 -27.84 -4.60 -27.82
C PHE A 17 -27.80 -3.27 -27.03
N LEU A 18 -27.84 -2.12 -27.74
CA LEU A 18 -27.68 -0.77 -27.19
C LEU A 18 -28.55 0.23 -27.99
N ARG A 19 -29.11 1.26 -27.31
CA ARG A 19 -29.74 2.54 -27.77
C ARG A 19 -31.25 2.67 -27.50
N GLY A 20 -31.73 3.88 -27.10
CA GLY A 20 -33.15 4.24 -27.31
C GLY A 20 -33.91 5.27 -26.44
N MET A 21 -33.29 6.33 -25.88
CA MET A 21 -33.89 7.65 -25.50
C MET A 21 -35.35 7.85 -24.93
N THR A 22 -35.40 8.61 -23.82
CA THR A 22 -36.39 9.66 -23.41
C THR A 22 -37.91 9.36 -23.21
N ALA A 23 -38.42 9.53 -21.97
CA ALA A 23 -39.14 10.76 -21.53
C ALA A 23 -39.78 10.66 -20.11
N VAL A 24 -39.56 11.72 -19.31
CA VAL A 24 -40.31 12.28 -18.14
C VAL A 24 -41.31 11.40 -17.34
N GLY A 25 -41.07 11.30 -16.02
CA GLY A 25 -42.07 10.95 -15.01
C GLY A 25 -41.55 11.15 -13.57
N LEU A 26 -41.97 12.22 -12.89
CA LEU A 26 -41.56 12.56 -11.51
C LEU A 26 -42.40 11.80 -10.48
N ALA A 27 -41.76 10.99 -9.63
CA ALA A 27 -42.31 10.50 -8.37
C ALA A 27 -41.16 10.18 -7.38
N PRO A 28 -41.24 10.57 -6.10
CA PRO A 28 -40.23 10.23 -5.11
C PRO A 28 -40.43 8.80 -4.62
N LEU A 29 -39.48 7.91 -4.89
CA LEU A 29 -39.45 6.56 -4.34
C LEU A 29 -38.28 6.42 -3.37
N LEU A 30 -38.61 5.92 -2.17
CA LEU A 30 -37.71 5.74 -1.03
C LEU A 30 -36.57 4.77 -1.38
N PRO A 31 -35.34 4.99 -0.86
CA PRO A 31 -34.27 4.00 -0.96
C PRO A 31 -34.58 2.80 -0.06
N ALA A 32 -34.92 1.67 -0.66
CA ALA A 32 -35.11 0.41 0.06
C ALA A 32 -33.74 -0.24 0.38
N VAL A 33 -33.55 -0.61 1.64
CA VAL A 33 -32.37 -1.30 2.16
C VAL A 33 -32.31 -2.75 1.66
N LEU A 34 -31.20 -3.16 1.03
CA LEU A 34 -30.77 -4.56 0.92
C LEU A 34 -29.26 -4.66 0.68
N PRO A 35 -28.54 -5.48 1.47
CA PRO A 35 -27.32 -6.14 1.05
C PRO A 35 -27.56 -7.67 0.97
N THR A 36 -27.47 -8.24 -0.22
CA THR A 36 -27.31 -9.71 -0.37
C THR A 36 -26.36 -10.04 -1.51
N VAL A 37 -25.16 -10.52 -1.18
CA VAL A 37 -24.48 -11.48 -2.05
C VAL A 37 -25.31 -12.75 -2.00
N ALA A 38 -26.06 -13.02 -3.07
CA ALA A 38 -27.08 -14.05 -3.06
C ALA A 38 -26.48 -15.47 -3.14
N HIS A 39 -26.13 -16.03 -1.99
CA HIS A 39 -26.39 -17.46 -1.80
C HIS A 39 -27.91 -17.67 -1.88
N ALA A 40 -28.35 -18.69 -2.63
CA ALA A 40 -29.76 -18.94 -2.87
C ALA A 40 -30.50 -19.15 -1.53
N ALA A 41 -31.40 -18.22 -1.18
CA ALA A 41 -32.15 -18.28 0.06
C ALA A 41 -33.07 -19.51 0.06
N SER A 42 -32.70 -20.52 0.84
CA SER A 42 -33.56 -21.65 1.16
C SER A 42 -34.85 -21.13 1.81
N ALA A 43 -36.01 -21.61 1.33
CA ALA A 43 -37.34 -21.20 1.80
C ALA A 43 -37.69 -21.68 3.24
N ASN A 44 -36.68 -22.05 4.04
CA ASN A 44 -36.76 -22.53 5.42
C ASN A 44 -35.87 -21.73 6.40
N ALA A 45 -35.45 -20.52 6.04
CA ALA A 45 -34.66 -19.66 6.93
C ALA A 45 -35.46 -19.31 8.21
N ARG A 46 -34.91 -19.65 9.38
CA ARG A 46 -35.48 -19.27 10.68
C ARG A 46 -35.44 -17.73 10.85
N PRO A 47 -36.44 -17.10 11.48
CA PRO A 47 -36.43 -15.66 11.71
C PRO A 47 -35.26 -15.25 12.60
N GLY A 48 -34.60 -14.14 12.25
CA GLY A 48 -33.50 -13.55 13.03
C GLY A 48 -33.91 -13.14 14.45
N LEU A 49 -32.96 -12.65 15.23
CA LEU A 49 -33.21 -12.08 16.56
C LEU A 49 -33.12 -10.57 16.49
N ASP A 50 -34.19 -9.88 16.87
CA ASP A 50 -34.18 -8.44 17.06
C ASP A 50 -33.40 -8.13 18.35
N LEU A 51 -32.18 -7.57 18.22
CA LEU A 51 -31.36 -7.10 19.34
C LEU A 51 -31.86 -5.77 19.90
N VAL A 52 -32.46 -4.96 19.03
CA VAL A 52 -33.18 -3.74 19.39
C VAL A 52 -34.44 -3.68 18.56
N ARG A 53 -35.55 -3.30 19.18
CA ARG A 53 -36.83 -3.07 18.52
C ARG A 53 -37.76 -2.22 19.38
N ASP A 54 -38.51 -1.32 18.74
CA ASP A 54 -39.55 -0.50 19.39
C ASP A 54 -39.02 0.28 20.63
N GLY A 55 -37.75 0.72 20.59
CA GLY A 55 -37.08 1.42 21.70
C GLY A 55 -36.61 0.53 22.86
N LEU A 56 -36.66 -0.79 22.72
CA LEU A 56 -36.20 -1.76 23.71
C LEU A 56 -34.99 -2.53 23.18
N ALA A 57 -33.90 -2.57 23.97
CA ALA A 57 -32.70 -3.33 23.65
C ALA A 57 -32.64 -4.64 24.47
N VAL A 58 -32.17 -5.72 23.85
CA VAL A 58 -31.98 -7.02 24.49
C VAL A 58 -30.80 -6.97 25.45
N GLU A 59 -31.04 -7.35 26.71
CA GLU A 59 -30.00 -7.34 27.75
C GLU A 59 -28.85 -8.30 27.42
N VAL A 60 -27.64 -7.93 27.85
CA VAL A 60 -26.43 -8.75 27.71
C VAL A 60 -26.14 -9.43 29.04
N PHE A 61 -25.93 -10.74 29.02
CA PHE A 61 -25.38 -11.51 30.12
C PHE A 61 -23.94 -11.92 29.79
N VAL A 62 -23.03 -11.71 30.73
CA VAL A 62 -21.67 -12.27 30.75
C VAL A 62 -21.39 -12.77 32.16
N ASP A 63 -20.81 -13.97 32.29
CA ASP A 63 -20.51 -14.53 33.60
C ASP A 63 -19.48 -13.66 34.35
N ALA A 64 -19.65 -13.49 35.66
CA ALA A 64 -18.69 -12.76 36.49
C ALA A 64 -17.36 -13.51 36.66
N ALA A 65 -17.34 -14.81 36.35
CA ALA A 65 -16.14 -15.65 36.36
C ALA A 65 -15.39 -15.70 35.01
N ASP A 66 -15.89 -15.04 33.96
CA ASP A 66 -15.21 -14.96 32.66
C ASP A 66 -14.01 -13.99 32.71
N ASP A 67 -13.19 -13.98 31.66
CA ASP A 67 -11.98 -13.17 31.61
C ASP A 67 -12.29 -11.65 31.65
N PRO A 68 -11.53 -10.83 32.41
CA PRO A 68 -11.74 -9.38 32.48
C PRO A 68 -11.79 -8.67 31.11
N ALA A 69 -11.05 -9.13 30.11
CA ALA A 69 -11.08 -8.57 28.76
C ALA A 69 -12.42 -8.83 28.06
N VAL A 70 -13.05 -9.98 28.33
CA VAL A 70 -14.39 -10.35 27.82
C VAL A 70 -15.47 -9.50 28.48
N ILE A 71 -15.41 -9.36 29.81
CA ILE A 71 -16.35 -8.51 30.57
C ILE A 71 -16.25 -7.05 30.11
N ARG A 72 -15.02 -6.55 29.88
CA ARG A 72 -14.76 -5.21 29.35
C ARG A 72 -15.32 -5.05 27.93
N ALA A 73 -15.03 -5.98 27.02
CA ALA A 73 -15.53 -5.93 25.63
C ALA A 73 -17.06 -6.06 25.54
N ALA A 74 -17.71 -6.78 26.46
CA ALA A 74 -19.17 -6.78 26.56
C ALA A 74 -19.70 -5.37 26.87
N GLY A 75 -18.96 -4.55 27.64
CA GLY A 75 -19.24 -3.13 27.83
C GLY A 75 -19.19 -2.30 26.54
N ASP A 76 -18.25 -2.60 25.63
CA ASP A 76 -18.18 -1.96 24.32
C ASP A 76 -19.37 -2.34 23.44
N LEU A 77 -19.85 -3.59 23.50
CA LEU A 77 -21.06 -4.02 22.79
C LEU A 77 -22.30 -3.22 23.24
N LEU A 78 -22.43 -2.93 24.53
CA LEU A 78 -23.52 -2.08 25.04
C LEU A 78 -23.46 -0.67 24.46
N ALA A 79 -22.24 -0.10 24.40
CA ALA A 79 -22.01 1.22 23.83
C ALA A 79 -22.18 1.23 22.31
N ASP A 80 -21.86 0.14 21.62
CA ASP A 80 -22.07 -0.02 20.18
C ASP A 80 -23.55 -0.18 19.83
N VAL A 81 -24.33 -0.92 20.63
CA VAL A 81 -25.79 -0.95 20.50
C VAL A 81 -26.39 0.43 20.79
N GLU A 82 -25.94 1.12 21.84
CA GLU A 82 -26.34 2.50 22.15
C GLU A 82 -26.02 3.45 20.98
N ARG A 83 -24.86 3.30 20.33
CA ARG A 83 -24.48 4.06 19.13
C ARG A 83 -25.36 3.76 17.90
N VAL A 84 -25.91 2.56 17.77
CA VAL A 84 -26.75 2.18 16.61
C VAL A 84 -28.23 2.54 16.82
N CYS A 85 -28.73 2.64 18.06
CA CYS A 85 -30.17 2.82 18.30
C CYS A 85 -30.57 3.85 19.37
N GLY A 86 -29.61 4.52 20.02
CA GLY A 86 -29.87 5.46 21.11
C GLY A 86 -30.34 4.82 22.43
N VAL A 87 -30.36 3.48 22.54
CA VAL A 87 -30.79 2.75 23.74
C VAL A 87 -29.68 1.82 24.22
N ARG A 88 -29.16 2.07 25.42
CA ARG A 88 -28.16 1.21 26.05
C ARG A 88 -28.81 -0.04 26.65
N PRO A 89 -28.37 -1.26 26.30
CA PRO A 89 -28.87 -2.47 26.96
C PRO A 89 -28.40 -2.57 28.42
N GLY A 90 -29.12 -3.35 29.23
CA GLY A 90 -28.67 -3.73 30.56
C GLY A 90 -27.58 -4.81 30.51
N LEU A 91 -26.55 -4.68 31.35
CA LEU A 91 -25.58 -5.75 31.61
C LEU A 91 -26.01 -6.58 32.80
N ARG A 92 -25.90 -7.90 32.69
CA ARG A 92 -26.17 -8.86 33.76
C ARG A 92 -24.99 -9.79 33.98
N HIS A 93 -24.74 -10.08 35.26
CA HIS A 93 -23.84 -11.16 35.71
C HIS A 93 -24.59 -12.33 36.35
N THR A 94 -25.91 -12.25 36.42
CA THR A 94 -26.80 -13.31 36.87
C THR A 94 -27.90 -13.53 35.83
N LEU A 95 -28.28 -14.78 35.61
CA LEU A 95 -29.33 -15.14 34.67
C LEU A 95 -30.70 -14.62 35.16
N PRO A 96 -31.55 -14.08 34.26
CA PRO A 96 -32.91 -13.70 34.62
C PRO A 96 -33.84 -14.91 34.76
N ASP A 97 -34.80 -14.85 35.69
CA ASP A 97 -35.84 -15.89 35.85
C ASP A 97 -36.71 -16.08 34.59
N ARG A 98 -36.92 -14.99 33.84
CA ARG A 98 -37.61 -14.97 32.55
C ARG A 98 -37.05 -13.90 31.61
N ALA A 99 -36.87 -14.24 30.33
CA ALA A 99 -36.54 -13.28 29.28
C ALA A 99 -37.01 -13.77 27.89
N THR A 100 -37.67 -12.91 27.12
CA THR A 100 -38.09 -13.22 25.74
C THR A 100 -36.88 -13.35 24.80
N ALA A 101 -35.84 -12.55 25.06
CA ALA A 101 -34.56 -12.55 24.36
C ALA A 101 -33.44 -12.19 25.34
N LEU A 102 -32.24 -12.70 25.09
CA LEU A 102 -31.02 -12.40 25.86
C LEU A 102 -29.80 -12.47 24.92
N ILE A 103 -28.76 -11.66 25.15
CA ILE A 103 -27.44 -11.89 24.54
C ILE A 103 -26.61 -12.64 25.58
N LEU A 104 -26.14 -13.84 25.26
CA LEU A 104 -25.30 -14.67 26.12
C LEU A 104 -23.86 -14.61 25.61
N VAL A 105 -22.96 -13.99 26.36
CA VAL A 105 -21.53 -13.91 26.07
C VAL A 105 -20.78 -14.85 27.03
N GLY A 106 -19.82 -15.61 26.52
CA GLY A 106 -18.85 -16.27 27.40
C GLY A 106 -17.80 -17.13 26.69
N THR A 107 -16.71 -17.40 27.39
CA THR A 107 -15.60 -18.22 26.91
C THR A 107 -15.81 -19.69 27.28
N LEU A 108 -15.52 -20.60 26.35
CA LEU A 108 -15.61 -22.05 26.57
C LEU A 108 -14.66 -22.49 27.71
N GLY A 109 -15.17 -23.32 28.61
CA GLY A 109 -14.47 -23.76 29.83
C GLY A 109 -14.42 -22.74 30.97
N ALA A 110 -14.79 -21.47 30.72
CA ALA A 110 -14.90 -20.43 31.76
C ALA A 110 -16.35 -20.05 32.07
N SER A 111 -17.27 -20.18 31.10
CA SER A 111 -18.69 -19.84 31.26
C SER A 111 -19.57 -21.10 31.36
N PRO A 112 -20.04 -21.49 32.57
CA PRO A 112 -20.86 -22.69 32.77
C PRO A 112 -22.21 -22.67 32.01
N VAL A 113 -22.64 -21.47 31.59
CA VAL A 113 -23.83 -21.27 30.76
C VAL A 113 -23.56 -21.68 29.32
N VAL A 114 -22.44 -21.24 28.74
CA VAL A 114 -22.02 -21.59 27.37
C VAL A 114 -21.65 -23.08 27.29
N ASP A 115 -20.90 -23.59 28.26
CA ASP A 115 -20.52 -25.01 28.33
C ASP A 115 -21.73 -25.94 28.39
N ARG A 116 -22.80 -25.52 29.08
CA ARG A 116 -24.08 -26.25 29.10
C ARG A 116 -24.76 -26.26 27.73
N LEU A 117 -24.70 -25.16 26.98
CA LEU A 117 -25.28 -25.09 25.63
C LEU A 117 -24.49 -25.96 24.64
N ALA A 118 -23.16 -25.97 24.73
CA ALA A 118 -22.28 -26.82 23.95
C ALA A 118 -22.49 -28.31 24.26
N SER A 119 -22.40 -28.72 25.53
CA SER A 119 -22.57 -30.12 25.96
C SER A 119 -23.97 -30.70 25.70
N GLN A 120 -25.01 -29.85 25.60
CA GLN A 120 -26.35 -30.26 25.18
C GLN A 120 -26.52 -30.37 23.65
N GLY A 121 -25.50 -30.02 22.85
CA GLY A 121 -25.57 -30.00 21.38
C GLY A 121 -26.45 -28.89 20.83
N ARG A 122 -26.56 -27.76 21.54
CA ARG A 122 -27.50 -26.67 21.23
C ARG A 122 -26.80 -25.41 20.73
N LEU A 123 -25.54 -25.25 21.10
CA LEU A 123 -24.54 -24.47 20.39
C LEU A 123 -23.57 -25.46 19.73
N ASP A 124 -23.29 -25.30 18.43
CA ASP A 124 -22.24 -26.10 17.78
C ASP A 124 -20.89 -25.39 17.94
N VAL A 125 -19.97 -26.03 18.64
CA VAL A 125 -18.63 -25.47 18.94
C VAL A 125 -17.51 -26.29 18.31
N ARG A 126 -17.82 -27.30 17.49
CA ARG A 126 -16.83 -28.29 16.99
C ARG A 126 -15.71 -27.71 16.11
N ARG A 127 -15.85 -26.46 15.65
CA ARG A 127 -14.87 -25.71 14.85
C ARG A 127 -14.25 -24.53 15.61
N VAL A 128 -14.50 -24.46 16.92
CA VAL A 128 -14.10 -23.39 17.84
C VAL A 128 -13.40 -23.99 19.06
N GLU A 129 -13.98 -25.00 19.70
CA GLU A 129 -13.38 -25.73 20.82
C GLU A 129 -12.00 -26.28 20.45
N GLY A 130 -10.98 -25.94 21.25
CA GLY A 130 -9.58 -26.33 21.01
C GLY A 130 -8.83 -25.54 19.93
N HIS A 131 -9.49 -24.65 19.19
CA HIS A 131 -8.87 -23.75 18.21
C HIS A 131 -8.45 -22.43 18.87
N ARG A 132 -7.36 -21.81 18.42
CA ARG A 132 -6.92 -20.50 18.97
C ARG A 132 -7.79 -19.37 18.44
N GLU A 133 -8.20 -18.45 19.32
CA GLU A 133 -8.85 -17.18 18.99
C GLU A 133 -10.12 -17.30 18.13
N ALA A 134 -10.73 -18.48 18.12
CA ALA A 134 -11.93 -18.79 17.34
C ALA A 134 -13.20 -18.40 18.12
N SER A 135 -14.29 -18.16 17.39
CA SER A 135 -15.60 -17.93 18.01
C SER A 135 -16.78 -18.36 17.13
N VAL A 136 -17.92 -18.58 17.78
CA VAL A 136 -19.22 -18.80 17.15
C VAL A 136 -20.25 -17.83 17.71
N THR A 137 -21.01 -17.23 16.80
CA THR A 137 -22.17 -16.38 17.11
C THR A 137 -23.41 -17.02 16.49
N GLN A 138 -24.38 -17.46 17.31
CA GLN A 138 -25.55 -18.21 16.85
C GLN A 138 -26.81 -17.84 17.65
N VAL A 139 -27.97 -17.76 16.99
CA VAL A 139 -29.26 -17.69 17.70
C VAL A 139 -29.69 -19.09 18.15
N VAL A 140 -29.98 -19.23 19.45
CA VAL A 140 -30.41 -20.46 20.10
C VAL A 140 -31.84 -20.31 20.62
N GLU A 141 -32.70 -21.26 20.27
CA GLU A 141 -34.10 -21.33 20.72
C GLU A 141 -34.22 -22.06 22.06
N ARG A 142 -34.94 -21.45 23.02
CA ARG A 142 -35.14 -21.87 24.42
C ARG A 142 -33.81 -22.13 25.17
N PRO A 143 -32.80 -21.25 25.09
CA PRO A 143 -31.41 -21.51 25.52
C PRO A 143 -31.33 -22.00 26.97
N LEU A 144 -32.15 -21.47 27.86
CA LEU A 144 -32.18 -21.83 29.27
C LEU A 144 -33.64 -21.92 29.73
N PRO A 145 -33.96 -22.61 30.85
CA PRO A 145 -35.27 -22.49 31.48
C PRO A 145 -35.62 -21.02 31.72
N GLY A 146 -36.80 -20.58 31.29
CA GLY A 146 -37.25 -19.19 31.42
C GLY A 146 -36.82 -18.24 30.30
N VAL A 147 -35.84 -18.61 29.47
CA VAL A 147 -35.38 -17.78 28.35
C VAL A 147 -35.89 -18.35 27.02
N ASP A 148 -36.64 -17.57 26.25
CA ASP A 148 -37.27 -18.05 25.01
C ASP A 148 -36.27 -18.10 23.83
N ARG A 149 -35.39 -17.11 23.69
CA ARG A 149 -34.35 -17.04 22.65
C ARG A 149 -33.08 -16.39 23.19
N ALA A 150 -31.91 -16.72 22.63
CA ALA A 150 -30.72 -15.90 22.83
C ALA A 150 -29.83 -15.82 21.59
N LEU A 151 -29.12 -14.71 21.43
CA LEU A 151 -27.89 -14.66 20.64
C LEU A 151 -26.77 -15.14 21.55
N VAL A 152 -26.12 -16.24 21.20
CA VAL A 152 -24.97 -16.77 21.94
C VAL A 152 -23.71 -16.37 21.20
N ILE A 153 -22.78 -15.70 21.88
CA ILE A 153 -21.45 -15.33 21.42
C ILE A 153 -20.46 -16.12 22.28
N ALA A 154 -19.81 -17.12 21.70
CA ALA A 154 -18.90 -18.01 22.41
C ALA A 154 -17.53 -18.05 21.76
N GLY A 155 -16.48 -17.81 22.52
CA GLY A 155 -15.09 -17.95 22.08
C GLY A 155 -14.39 -19.18 22.66
N SER A 156 -13.33 -19.60 21.99
CA SER A 156 -12.45 -20.69 22.45
C SER A 156 -11.46 -20.27 23.55
N ASP A 157 -11.11 -18.99 23.57
CA ASP A 157 -10.28 -18.33 24.56
C ASP A 157 -10.73 -16.86 24.73
N ARG A 158 -10.09 -16.12 25.66
CA ARG A 158 -10.45 -14.73 25.99
C ARG A 158 -10.52 -13.83 24.76
N ARG A 159 -9.57 -13.96 23.82
CA ARG A 159 -9.50 -13.14 22.61
C ARG A 159 -10.52 -13.60 21.57
N GLY A 160 -10.73 -14.91 21.42
CA GLY A 160 -11.81 -15.45 20.60
C GLY A 160 -13.18 -14.87 20.98
N THR A 161 -13.50 -14.83 22.28
CA THR A 161 -14.78 -14.28 22.75
C THR A 161 -14.86 -12.77 22.47
N VAL A 162 -13.78 -12.02 22.73
CA VAL A 162 -13.66 -10.59 22.38
C VAL A 162 -13.85 -10.33 20.87
N TYR A 163 -13.31 -11.17 20.00
CA TYR A 163 -13.49 -11.02 18.55
C TYR A 163 -14.93 -11.35 18.10
N GLY A 164 -15.59 -12.34 18.71
CA GLY A 164 -17.01 -12.62 18.47
C GLY A 164 -17.93 -11.46 18.89
N ILE A 165 -17.54 -10.72 19.94
CA ILE A 165 -18.20 -9.48 20.34
C ILE A 165 -17.99 -8.38 19.28
N TYR A 166 -16.76 -8.08 18.87
CA TYR A 166 -16.51 -7.03 17.88
C TYR A 166 -16.99 -7.38 16.46
N ASP A 167 -17.10 -8.66 16.09
CA ASP A 167 -17.81 -9.10 14.89
C ASP A 167 -19.31 -8.77 14.97
N THR A 168 -19.90 -8.89 16.15
CA THR A 168 -21.29 -8.51 16.39
C THR A 168 -21.45 -7.00 16.27
N SER A 169 -20.55 -6.21 16.86
CA SER A 169 -20.47 -4.75 16.66
C SER A 169 -20.37 -4.34 15.19
N GLU A 170 -19.49 -4.99 14.41
CA GLU A 170 -19.30 -4.68 12.98
C GLU A 170 -20.57 -4.99 12.16
N ARG A 171 -21.31 -6.06 12.50
CA ARG A 171 -22.59 -6.42 11.84
C ARG A 171 -23.74 -5.48 12.15
N ILE A 172 -23.81 -4.97 13.37
CA ILE A 172 -24.81 -3.94 13.72
C ILE A 172 -24.44 -2.58 13.13
N GLY A 173 -23.24 -2.43 12.56
CA GLY A 173 -22.84 -1.27 11.74
C GLY A 173 -21.77 -0.38 12.37
N VAL A 174 -21.08 -0.82 13.43
CA VAL A 174 -19.99 -0.05 14.04
C VAL A 174 -18.66 -0.45 13.42
N SER A 175 -18.10 0.44 12.60
CA SER A 175 -16.78 0.26 11.99
C SER A 175 -15.66 0.20 13.06
N PRO A 176 -14.59 -0.61 12.86
CA PRO A 176 -13.34 -0.47 13.62
C PRO A 176 -12.79 0.96 13.66
N TRP A 177 -13.08 1.75 12.62
CA TRP A 177 -12.59 3.12 12.43
C TRP A 177 -13.58 4.20 12.88
N TYR A 178 -14.67 3.83 13.59
CA TYR A 178 -15.68 4.80 14.06
C TYR A 178 -15.08 5.95 14.87
N TRP A 179 -14.02 5.67 15.62
CA TRP A 179 -13.28 6.67 16.37
C TRP A 179 -11.98 7.08 15.66
N TRP A 180 -11.20 6.17 15.08
CA TRP A 180 -9.88 6.54 14.55
C TRP A 180 -9.89 7.25 13.18
N ALA A 181 -11.02 7.26 12.47
CA ALA A 181 -11.23 8.06 11.26
C ALA A 181 -12.68 8.55 11.14
N ASP A 182 -13.32 8.82 12.28
CA ASP A 182 -14.65 9.43 12.43
C ASP A 182 -15.78 8.84 11.56
N VAL A 183 -15.71 7.53 11.25
CA VAL A 183 -16.73 6.83 10.46
C VAL A 183 -18.05 6.81 11.25
N PRO A 184 -19.12 7.47 10.76
CA PRO A 184 -20.34 7.61 11.54
C PRO A 184 -21.09 6.28 11.66
N VAL A 185 -21.73 6.06 12.80
CA VAL A 185 -22.61 4.92 13.04
C VAL A 185 -24.04 5.29 12.60
N GLU A 186 -24.62 4.51 11.70
CA GLU A 186 -26.00 4.71 11.23
C GLU A 186 -27.02 4.37 12.32
N GLN A 187 -27.91 5.31 12.64
CA GLN A 187 -29.01 5.11 13.59
C GLN A 187 -30.13 4.25 12.98
N ARG A 188 -30.64 3.27 13.72
CA ARG A 188 -31.70 2.33 13.30
C ARG A 188 -32.67 2.01 14.44
N ASP A 189 -33.97 2.14 14.18
CA ASP A 189 -35.05 1.83 15.14
C ASP A 189 -35.19 0.31 15.44
N THR A 190 -34.61 -0.54 14.58
CA THR A 190 -34.62 -1.99 14.74
C THR A 190 -33.32 -2.58 14.19
N VAL A 191 -32.71 -3.48 14.96
CA VAL A 191 -31.45 -4.15 14.64
C VAL A 191 -31.66 -5.65 14.77
N THR A 192 -31.71 -6.36 13.64
CA THR A 192 -31.96 -7.81 13.61
C THR A 192 -30.68 -8.55 13.18
N VAL A 193 -30.22 -9.50 13.99
CA VAL A 193 -29.14 -10.43 13.59
C VAL A 193 -29.71 -11.70 12.92
N PRO A 194 -29.04 -12.24 11.88
CA PRO A 194 -29.43 -13.51 11.27
C PRO A 194 -29.45 -14.67 12.28
N ALA A 195 -30.35 -15.64 12.08
CA ALA A 195 -30.49 -16.78 12.99
C ALA A 195 -29.45 -17.89 12.80
N GLY A 196 -28.79 -17.94 11.64
CA GLY A 196 -27.77 -18.95 11.34
C GLY A 196 -26.49 -18.74 12.17
N PRO A 197 -25.71 -19.80 12.41
CA PRO A 197 -24.39 -19.66 13.03
C PRO A 197 -23.49 -18.84 12.10
N PHE A 198 -22.66 -18.02 12.71
CA PHE A 198 -21.44 -17.50 12.10
C PHE A 198 -20.25 -17.97 12.93
N GLU A 199 -19.24 -18.50 12.26
CA GLU A 199 -18.01 -18.95 12.87
C GLU A 199 -16.87 -18.07 12.37
N ARG A 200 -16.09 -17.52 13.30
CA ARG A 200 -14.76 -16.97 13.03
C ARG A 200 -13.75 -18.04 13.43
N LEU A 201 -13.15 -18.67 12.43
CA LEU A 201 -12.19 -19.77 12.60
C LEU A 201 -10.81 -19.22 13.01
N GLU A 202 -9.94 -20.10 13.54
CA GLU A 202 -8.57 -19.77 13.94
C GLU A 202 -7.82 -18.93 12.88
N PRO A 203 -7.18 -17.81 13.27
CA PRO A 203 -6.48 -16.94 12.34
C PRO A 203 -5.23 -17.60 11.77
N SER A 204 -4.99 -17.38 10.47
CA SER A 204 -3.81 -17.86 9.73
C SER A 204 -2.49 -17.50 10.41
N VAL A 205 -2.41 -16.35 11.08
CA VAL A 205 -1.22 -15.88 11.78
C VAL A 205 -1.48 -15.81 13.30
N ARG A 206 -0.58 -16.38 14.11
CA ARG A 206 -0.79 -16.49 15.58
C ARG A 206 -0.70 -15.16 16.33
N TYR A 207 0.34 -14.36 16.08
CA TYR A 207 0.47 -13.01 16.64
C TYR A 207 0.38 -11.98 15.51
N ARG A 208 -0.51 -11.00 15.65
CA ARG A 208 -0.88 -10.04 14.61
C ARG A 208 -0.88 -8.67 15.25
N GLY A 209 0.00 -7.77 14.80
CA GLY A 209 0.24 -6.54 15.54
C GLY A 209 0.87 -5.40 14.77
N VAL A 210 1.00 -4.28 15.47
CA VAL A 210 1.60 -3.06 14.96
C VAL A 210 2.83 -2.68 15.77
N PHE A 211 3.72 -1.92 15.16
CA PHE A 211 4.73 -1.14 15.83
C PHE A 211 4.40 0.34 15.65
N ILE A 212 4.06 1.00 16.77
CA ILE A 212 3.97 2.47 16.84
C ILE A 212 5.40 2.98 16.86
N ASN A 213 5.81 3.64 15.78
CA ASN A 213 7.17 4.06 15.51
C ASN A 213 7.12 5.39 14.73
N ASP A 214 8.22 6.13 14.66
CA ASP A 214 8.28 7.44 13.98
C ASP A 214 7.22 8.44 14.50
N GLU A 215 6.75 8.23 15.73
CA GLU A 215 5.47 8.64 16.31
C GLU A 215 5.38 10.11 16.72
N GLN A 216 6.11 11.00 16.04
CA GLN A 216 6.22 12.40 16.39
C GLN A 216 4.86 13.12 16.33
N ASN A 217 4.01 12.77 15.38
CA ASN A 217 2.73 13.46 15.19
C ASN A 217 1.63 12.86 16.08
N LEU A 218 1.62 11.54 16.26
CA LEU A 218 0.79 10.85 17.27
C LEU A 218 1.13 11.37 18.68
N THR A 219 2.43 11.54 19.00
CA THR A 219 2.89 12.17 20.24
C THR A 219 2.36 13.59 20.37
N THR A 220 2.53 14.41 19.32
CA THR A 220 2.08 15.82 19.31
C THR A 220 0.57 15.93 19.53
N TRP A 221 -0.23 15.10 18.87
CA TRP A 221 -1.69 15.07 19.04
C TRP A 221 -2.12 14.52 20.39
N SER A 222 -1.46 13.46 20.87
CA SER A 222 -1.76 12.81 22.15
C SER A 222 -1.56 13.79 23.31
N GLN A 223 -0.42 14.50 23.34
CA GLN A 223 -0.16 15.58 24.29
C GLN A 223 -1.19 16.71 24.18
N ARG A 224 -1.62 17.10 22.98
CA ARG A 224 -2.59 18.19 22.81
C ARG A 224 -4.03 17.84 23.21
N THR A 225 -4.44 16.57 23.05
CA THR A 225 -5.87 16.21 23.05
C THR A 225 -6.26 15.10 24.03
N GLN A 226 -5.37 14.17 24.37
CA GLN A 226 -5.66 13.02 25.23
C GLN A 226 -4.99 13.14 26.61
N GLU A 227 -3.70 13.46 26.63
CA GLU A 227 -2.83 13.43 27.81
C GLU A 227 -1.99 14.73 27.92
N PRO A 228 -2.56 15.89 28.29
CA PRO A 228 -1.81 17.15 28.40
C PRO A 228 -0.67 17.17 29.43
N ASP A 229 -0.64 16.18 30.32
CA ASP A 229 0.37 15.94 31.32
C ASP A 229 1.45 14.92 30.89
N LYS A 230 1.35 14.34 29.69
CA LYS A 230 2.23 13.29 29.15
C LYS A 230 2.49 13.50 27.66
N ASN A 231 3.16 12.53 27.02
CA ASN A 231 3.17 12.37 25.57
C ASN A 231 2.17 11.30 25.13
N ILE A 232 2.55 10.01 25.17
CA ILE A 232 1.69 8.87 24.80
C ILE A 232 1.44 8.02 26.05
N GLY A 233 0.32 8.29 26.72
CA GLY A 233 -0.06 7.67 27.99
C GLY A 233 -1.23 6.67 27.91
N PRO A 234 -1.73 6.21 29.06
CA PRO A 234 -2.75 5.16 29.16
C PRO A 234 -4.02 5.41 28.36
N LYS A 235 -4.55 6.65 28.26
CA LYS A 235 -5.76 6.93 27.46
C LYS A 235 -5.53 6.73 25.96
N THR A 236 -4.33 7.07 25.49
CA THR A 236 -3.96 6.91 24.08
C THR A 236 -3.76 5.43 23.75
N TYR A 237 -3.15 4.67 24.66
CA TYR A 237 -3.08 3.22 24.55
C TYR A 237 -4.45 2.53 24.67
N GLU A 238 -5.38 3.02 25.49
CA GLU A 238 -6.77 2.52 25.57
C GLU A 238 -7.46 2.56 24.20
N ARG A 239 -7.32 3.69 23.49
CA ARG A 239 -7.83 3.89 22.12
C ARG A 239 -7.15 2.97 21.11
N LEU A 240 -5.85 2.76 21.25
CA LEU A 240 -5.09 1.87 20.37
C LEU A 240 -5.49 0.40 20.59
N PHE A 241 -5.61 -0.06 21.83
CA PHE A 241 -5.99 -1.43 22.16
C PHE A 241 -7.42 -1.75 21.68
N GLU A 242 -8.37 -0.82 21.83
CA GLU A 242 -9.73 -0.97 21.27
C GLU A 242 -9.67 -1.16 19.74
N LEU A 243 -8.88 -0.34 19.03
CA LEU A 243 -8.71 -0.46 17.58
C LEU A 243 -8.09 -1.80 17.19
N LEU A 244 -7.00 -2.21 17.86
CA LEU A 244 -6.33 -3.47 17.55
C LEU A 244 -7.28 -4.67 17.69
N LEU A 245 -8.06 -4.74 18.77
CA LEU A 245 -9.04 -5.81 18.94
C LEU A 245 -10.18 -5.74 17.92
N ARG A 246 -10.66 -4.53 17.55
CA ARG A 246 -11.66 -4.34 16.49
C ARG A 246 -11.14 -4.72 15.09
N LEU A 247 -9.83 -4.63 14.86
CA LEU A 247 -9.10 -5.14 13.70
C LEU A 247 -8.68 -6.62 13.84
N LYS A 248 -9.05 -7.27 14.96
CA LYS A 248 -8.76 -8.68 15.29
C LYS A 248 -7.24 -8.98 15.42
N ALA A 249 -6.47 -7.95 15.75
CA ALA A 249 -5.07 -8.02 16.18
C ALA A 249 -4.97 -8.38 17.68
N ASN A 250 -3.80 -8.85 18.12
CA ASN A 250 -3.52 -9.25 19.50
C ASN A 250 -2.15 -8.78 20.03
N TYR A 251 -1.37 -8.03 19.25
CA TYR A 251 0.03 -7.78 19.54
C TYR A 251 0.44 -6.31 19.31
N LEU A 252 1.35 -5.79 20.13
CA LEU A 252 1.87 -4.42 20.04
C LEU A 252 3.38 -4.36 20.30
N TRP A 253 4.11 -3.63 19.46
CA TRP A 253 5.33 -2.90 19.85
C TRP A 253 4.97 -1.43 20.08
N PRO A 254 5.20 -0.87 21.27
CA PRO A 254 4.74 0.47 21.62
C PRO A 254 5.71 1.57 21.18
N ALA A 255 5.30 2.83 21.36
CA ALA A 255 6.14 4.01 21.15
C ALA A 255 7.42 3.96 22.00
N MET A 256 8.53 4.44 21.44
CA MET A 256 9.87 4.17 21.94
C MET A 256 10.90 5.28 21.70
N HIS A 257 10.58 6.31 20.90
CA HIS A 257 11.55 7.31 20.48
C HIS A 257 11.88 8.35 21.58
N PRO A 258 13.01 9.10 21.46
CA PRO A 258 13.44 10.08 22.47
C PRO A 258 12.48 11.27 22.70
N TYR A 259 11.46 11.42 21.86
CA TYR A 259 10.49 12.52 21.90
C TYR A 259 9.09 12.07 22.34
N SER A 260 8.89 10.78 22.60
CA SER A 260 7.73 10.23 23.27
C SER A 260 8.13 9.71 24.66
N ASP A 261 7.12 9.49 25.50
CA ASP A 261 7.29 8.70 26.72
C ASP A 261 7.42 7.22 26.30
N PHE A 262 8.20 6.44 27.04
CA PHE A 262 8.32 5.00 26.77
C PHE A 262 7.22 4.22 27.46
N PHE A 263 6.79 3.09 26.88
CA PHE A 263 5.60 2.36 27.34
C PHE A 263 5.59 2.05 28.83
N ASN A 264 6.70 1.55 29.36
CA ASN A 264 6.81 1.15 30.77
C ASN A 264 7.19 2.30 31.72
N GLU A 265 7.17 3.56 31.27
CA GLU A 265 7.26 4.73 32.16
C GLU A 265 6.03 4.81 33.07
N TYR A 266 4.86 4.45 32.52
CA TYR A 266 3.59 4.39 33.22
C TYR A 266 3.21 2.93 33.47
N ARG A 267 3.18 2.51 34.74
CA ARG A 267 2.80 1.16 35.17
C ARG A 267 1.40 0.76 34.68
N GLU A 268 0.51 1.74 34.52
CA GLU A 268 -0.85 1.55 34.04
C GLU A 268 -0.92 1.04 32.59
N ASN A 269 0.11 1.27 31.77
CA ASN A 269 0.16 0.83 30.36
C ASN A 269 0.18 -0.71 30.22
N PRO A 270 1.12 -1.47 30.82
CA PRO A 270 1.08 -2.94 30.78
C PRO A 270 -0.13 -3.52 31.53
N GLU A 271 -0.55 -2.90 32.64
CA GLU A 271 -1.79 -3.30 33.34
C GLU A 271 -3.06 -3.11 32.48
N LEU A 272 -3.06 -2.12 31.59
CA LEU A 272 -4.13 -1.91 30.61
C LEU A 272 -4.05 -2.88 29.44
N ALA A 273 -2.84 -3.18 28.94
CA ALA A 273 -2.63 -4.14 27.85
C ALA A 273 -3.15 -5.54 28.22
N ASP A 274 -2.81 -6.06 29.40
CA ASP A 274 -3.30 -7.38 29.83
C ASP A 274 -4.82 -7.39 30.06
N ARG A 275 -5.40 -6.30 30.62
CA ARG A 275 -6.86 -6.13 30.74
C ARG A 275 -7.60 -6.06 29.39
N TYR A 276 -6.89 -5.75 28.31
CA TYR A 276 -7.41 -5.82 26.93
C TYR A 276 -7.07 -7.15 26.25
N GLY A 277 -6.20 -7.98 26.84
CA GLY A 277 -5.66 -9.19 26.21
C GLY A 277 -4.69 -8.89 25.07
N ILE A 278 -3.97 -7.76 25.10
CA ILE A 278 -2.93 -7.41 24.12
C ILE A 278 -1.57 -7.88 24.62
N VAL A 279 -0.88 -8.69 23.80
CA VAL A 279 0.51 -9.10 24.01
C VAL A 279 1.44 -7.92 23.71
N VAL A 280 2.26 -7.52 24.69
CA VAL A 280 3.24 -6.44 24.49
C VAL A 280 4.62 -7.03 24.23
N GLY A 281 5.23 -6.64 23.12
CA GLY A 281 6.63 -6.90 22.81
C GLY A 281 7.44 -5.60 22.68
N SER A 282 8.68 -5.72 22.24
CA SER A 282 9.58 -4.59 21.99
C SER A 282 10.39 -4.76 20.71
N SER A 283 10.86 -3.66 20.13
CA SER A 283 11.57 -3.68 18.85
C SER A 283 13.00 -4.24 18.97
N HIS A 284 13.69 -4.41 17.83
CA HIS A 284 15.02 -5.05 17.76
C HIS A 284 16.19 -4.45 18.58
N PRO A 285 16.19 -3.19 19.10
CA PRO A 285 17.21 -2.72 20.04
C PRO A 285 16.80 -2.89 21.51
N GLU A 286 15.54 -3.27 21.78
CA GLU A 286 14.90 -3.16 23.09
C GLU A 286 14.84 -4.50 23.81
N ALA A 287 16.01 -5.09 24.04
CA ALA A 287 16.15 -6.44 24.61
C ALA A 287 15.42 -6.59 25.95
N LEU A 288 14.63 -7.66 26.08
CA LEU A 288 13.76 -7.95 27.23
C LEU A 288 12.88 -6.75 27.68
N LEU A 289 12.19 -6.11 26.73
CA LEU A 289 11.27 -4.98 26.95
C LEU A 289 11.92 -3.70 27.53
N ARG A 290 13.24 -3.55 27.41
CA ARG A 290 13.97 -2.35 27.85
C ARG A 290 14.14 -1.33 26.73
N ASN A 291 13.60 -0.14 26.93
CA ASN A 291 13.86 1.01 26.08
C ASN A 291 15.24 1.60 26.39
N GLY A 292 16.22 1.33 25.52
CA GLY A 292 17.61 1.76 25.72
C GLY A 292 17.80 3.28 25.73
N VAL A 293 16.94 4.04 25.04
CA VAL A 293 17.02 5.52 24.95
C VAL A 293 16.83 6.15 26.32
N HIS A 294 15.75 5.77 27.01
CA HIS A 294 15.32 6.43 28.24
C HIS A 294 15.82 5.72 29.50
N GLU A 295 15.87 4.38 29.50
CA GLU A 295 16.10 3.61 30.73
C GLU A 295 17.59 3.33 31.02
N TRP A 296 18.51 3.37 30.03
CA TRP A 296 19.91 2.99 30.28
C TRP A 296 20.70 4.03 31.07
N ALA A 297 20.58 5.32 30.74
CA ALA A 297 21.38 6.36 31.40
C ALA A 297 21.10 6.46 32.91
N PRO A 298 19.83 6.50 33.39
CA PRO A 298 19.54 6.45 34.82
C PRO A 298 20.05 5.16 35.48
N TRP A 299 19.87 4.00 34.84
CA TRP A 299 20.38 2.73 35.35
C TRP A 299 21.92 2.74 35.53
N ALA A 300 22.64 3.34 34.59
CA ALA A 300 24.10 3.47 34.67
C ALA A 300 24.54 4.39 35.82
N GLU A 301 23.81 5.47 36.08
CA GLU A 301 24.06 6.38 37.21
C GLU A 301 23.84 5.72 38.57
N GLU A 302 22.88 4.79 38.68
CA GLU A 302 22.64 4.00 39.89
C GLU A 302 23.67 2.86 40.11
N HIS A 303 24.38 2.45 39.05
CA HIS A 303 25.31 1.30 39.06
C HIS A 303 26.73 1.66 38.60
N PRO A 304 27.40 2.67 39.21
CA PRO A 304 28.75 3.06 38.83
C PRO A 304 29.78 1.96 39.14
N GLY A 305 30.87 1.95 38.39
CA GLY A 305 32.05 1.14 38.68
C GLY A 305 32.71 1.51 40.02
N ALA A 306 33.60 0.65 40.50
CA ALA A 306 34.31 0.86 41.77
C ALA A 306 35.23 2.10 41.79
N ASP A 307 35.55 2.65 40.61
CA ASP A 307 36.29 3.90 40.39
C ASP A 307 35.36 5.13 40.21
N GLY A 308 34.05 4.94 40.26
CA GLY A 308 33.03 5.98 40.00
C GLY A 308 32.71 6.22 38.53
N ALA A 309 33.28 5.44 37.59
CA ALA A 309 32.95 5.56 36.17
C ALA A 309 31.56 4.96 35.88
N LEU A 310 30.79 5.62 35.01
CA LEU A 310 29.51 5.07 34.56
C LEU A 310 29.73 3.87 33.62
N PRO A 311 28.95 2.78 33.76
CA PRO A 311 29.02 1.63 32.87
C PRO A 311 28.57 2.02 31.46
N VAL A 312 29.35 1.60 30.46
CA VAL A 312 29.00 1.69 29.04
C VAL A 312 28.09 0.53 28.62
N TYR A 313 27.18 0.75 27.68
CA TYR A 313 26.27 -0.27 27.14
C TYR A 313 26.99 -1.22 26.16
N ASP A 314 27.88 -2.03 26.72
CA ASP A 314 28.71 -2.99 26.01
C ASP A 314 28.82 -4.26 26.86
N TYR A 315 28.21 -5.35 26.40
CA TYR A 315 28.17 -6.63 27.12
C TYR A 315 29.56 -7.26 27.27
N THR A 316 30.53 -6.91 26.42
CA THR A 316 31.91 -7.38 26.58
C THR A 316 32.65 -6.67 27.73
N VAL A 317 32.14 -5.53 28.20
CA VAL A 317 32.73 -4.73 29.29
C VAL A 317 31.93 -4.89 30.59
N ASN A 318 30.60 -4.79 30.53
CA ASN A 318 29.73 -4.69 31.70
C ASN A 318 28.61 -5.76 31.73
N PRO A 319 28.92 -7.05 31.52
CA PRO A 319 27.88 -8.08 31.35
C PRO A 319 26.94 -8.13 32.57
N ALA A 320 27.48 -8.15 33.80
CA ALA A 320 26.66 -8.23 35.02
C ALA A 320 25.72 -7.02 35.23
N VAL A 321 26.13 -5.81 34.85
CA VAL A 321 25.28 -4.60 34.97
C VAL A 321 24.14 -4.65 33.96
N ILE A 322 24.43 -5.12 32.74
CA ILE A 322 23.43 -5.28 31.66
C ILE A 322 22.49 -6.46 31.97
N SER A 323 22.99 -7.56 32.53
CA SER A 323 22.16 -8.65 33.08
C SER A 323 21.20 -8.14 34.15
N GLY A 324 21.67 -7.28 35.06
CA GLY A 324 20.84 -6.65 36.10
C GLY A 324 19.76 -5.76 35.52
N TYR A 325 20.11 -4.95 34.52
CA TYR A 325 19.20 -4.08 33.78
C TYR A 325 18.05 -4.87 33.15
N TRP A 326 18.36 -5.93 32.40
CA TRP A 326 17.33 -6.79 31.80
C TRP A 326 16.50 -7.53 32.86
N ARG A 327 17.14 -8.06 33.92
CA ARG A 327 16.48 -8.79 35.01
C ARG A 327 15.42 -7.97 35.73
N ALA A 328 15.69 -6.70 36.01
CA ALA A 328 14.72 -5.85 36.70
C ALA A 328 13.43 -5.65 35.88
N ARG A 329 13.53 -5.47 34.55
CA ARG A 329 12.36 -5.39 33.64
C ARG A 329 11.64 -6.73 33.49
N ALA A 330 12.39 -7.84 33.38
CA ALA A 330 11.81 -9.19 33.36
C ALA A 330 10.93 -9.45 34.60
N ARG A 331 11.41 -9.09 35.79
CA ARG A 331 10.64 -9.18 37.05
C ARG A 331 9.42 -8.25 37.07
N GLU A 332 9.56 -7.02 36.61
CA GLU A 332 8.49 -6.02 36.63
C GLU A 332 7.31 -6.42 35.73
N ASN A 333 7.60 -6.99 34.55
CA ASN A 333 6.61 -7.40 33.57
C ASN A 333 6.21 -8.89 33.66
N ALA A 334 6.75 -9.66 34.61
CA ALA A 334 6.53 -11.11 34.76
C ALA A 334 5.05 -11.54 34.91
N ALA A 335 4.17 -10.63 35.31
CA ALA A 335 2.75 -10.89 35.52
C ALA A 335 1.85 -10.65 34.29
N TYR A 336 2.39 -10.11 33.19
CA TYR A 336 1.61 -9.70 32.01
C TYR A 336 1.95 -10.55 30.78
N GLU A 337 0.98 -10.76 29.89
CA GLU A 337 1.21 -11.46 28.61
C GLU A 337 2.18 -10.66 27.73
N SER A 338 3.43 -11.12 27.65
CA SER A 338 4.57 -10.38 27.12
C SER A 338 5.38 -11.19 26.11
N SER A 339 5.97 -10.51 25.14
CA SER A 339 6.84 -11.08 24.10
C SER A 339 8.28 -10.63 24.29
N TRP A 340 9.17 -11.59 24.50
CA TRP A 340 10.51 -11.31 25.00
C TRP A 340 11.55 -11.27 23.87
N THR A 341 11.98 -10.06 23.49
CA THR A 341 12.99 -9.84 22.46
C THR A 341 14.39 -10.20 22.97
N LEU A 342 15.00 -11.19 22.31
CA LEU A 342 16.35 -11.71 22.60
C LEU A 342 17.40 -11.11 21.65
N GLY A 343 18.67 -11.20 22.07
CA GLY A 343 19.81 -10.59 21.42
C GLY A 343 20.08 -9.17 21.93
N MET A 344 20.99 -8.45 21.27
CA MET A 344 21.35 -7.07 21.64
C MET A 344 21.83 -6.30 20.40
N ARG A 345 21.36 -5.05 20.28
CA ARG A 345 21.92 -4.03 19.38
C ARG A 345 22.31 -2.81 20.24
N GLY A 346 22.70 -1.69 19.62
CA GLY A 346 22.94 -0.45 20.36
C GLY A 346 21.64 0.22 20.83
N LEU A 347 21.77 1.24 21.70
CA LEU A 347 20.66 1.83 22.48
C LEU A 347 19.51 2.41 21.64
N HIS A 348 19.77 2.89 20.42
CA HIS A 348 18.75 3.47 19.54
C HIS A 348 19.03 3.16 18.07
N ASP A 349 18.64 1.96 17.62
CA ASP A 349 18.80 1.42 16.25
C ASP A 349 20.25 1.39 15.69
N THR A 350 21.25 1.73 16.51
CA THR A 350 22.67 1.56 16.17
C THR A 350 23.07 0.09 16.21
N ALA A 351 24.17 -0.23 15.52
CA ALA A 351 24.69 -1.59 15.46
C ALA A 351 25.14 -2.12 16.83
N LEU A 352 25.31 -3.43 16.98
CA LEU A 352 25.96 -4.01 18.17
C LEU A 352 27.38 -3.42 18.35
N GLU A 353 27.54 -2.58 19.38
CA GLU A 353 28.81 -1.95 19.78
C GLU A 353 29.51 -2.81 20.85
N THR A 354 30.76 -3.18 20.59
CA THR A 354 31.54 -4.10 21.42
C THR A 354 33.03 -3.75 21.37
N ARG A 355 33.65 -3.54 22.54
CA ARG A 355 35.06 -3.17 22.70
C ARG A 355 36.01 -4.34 22.51
N TYR A 356 35.63 -5.53 23.00
CA TYR A 356 36.48 -6.72 22.98
C TYR A 356 36.05 -7.79 21.95
N ALA A 357 35.09 -7.47 21.09
CA ALA A 357 34.72 -8.26 19.92
C ALA A 357 34.58 -7.32 18.71
N THR A 358 35.41 -7.50 17.69
CA THR A 358 35.49 -6.55 16.55
C THR A 358 35.18 -7.21 15.21
N THR A 359 35.42 -8.51 15.11
CA THR A 359 35.12 -9.33 13.92
C THR A 359 33.75 -10.00 14.05
N ILE A 360 33.16 -10.42 12.92
CA ILE A 360 31.88 -11.15 12.89
C ILE A 360 31.94 -12.42 13.77
N PRO A 361 32.95 -13.31 13.69
CA PRO A 361 33.00 -14.51 14.54
C PRO A 361 33.06 -14.21 16.04
N GLU A 362 33.78 -13.17 16.46
CA GLU A 362 33.81 -12.75 17.87
C GLU A 362 32.42 -12.23 18.31
N LYS A 363 31.76 -11.42 17.48
CA LYS A 363 30.41 -10.92 17.77
C LYS A 363 29.35 -12.02 17.78
N VAL A 364 29.52 -13.09 16.99
CA VAL A 364 28.66 -14.29 17.05
C VAL A 364 28.77 -14.97 18.42
N VAL A 365 29.99 -15.13 18.97
CA VAL A 365 30.18 -15.68 20.32
C VAL A 365 29.50 -14.79 21.37
N VAL A 366 29.73 -13.47 21.33
CA VAL A 366 29.11 -12.53 22.26
C VAL A 366 27.58 -12.56 22.18
N MET A 367 27.00 -12.63 20.97
CA MET A 367 25.54 -12.74 20.79
C MET A 367 24.98 -14.04 21.39
N ASN A 368 25.71 -15.16 21.26
CA ASN A 368 25.31 -16.44 21.88
C ASN A 368 25.32 -16.36 23.41
N ASP A 369 26.35 -15.74 24.00
CA ASP A 369 26.45 -15.52 25.45
C ASP A 369 25.33 -14.60 25.98
N ILE A 370 24.96 -13.57 25.22
CA ILE A 370 23.84 -12.67 25.52
C ILE A 370 22.51 -13.42 25.52
N ILE A 371 22.24 -14.21 24.47
CA ILE A 371 21.00 -15.00 24.36
C ILE A 371 20.92 -16.00 25.51
N ALA A 372 22.03 -16.66 25.87
CA ALA A 372 22.08 -17.60 26.98
C ALA A 372 21.76 -16.94 28.34
N ASP A 373 22.30 -15.76 28.62
CA ASP A 373 22.00 -15.04 29.86
C ASP A 373 20.56 -14.50 29.90
N GLN A 374 20.05 -13.97 28.80
CA GLN A 374 18.65 -13.53 28.70
C GLN A 374 17.67 -14.68 28.92
N ARG A 375 17.94 -15.86 28.32
CA ARG A 375 17.16 -17.09 28.55
C ARG A 375 17.15 -17.50 30.03
N ARG A 376 18.30 -17.41 30.68
CA ARG A 376 18.46 -17.70 32.12
C ARG A 376 17.68 -16.69 32.98
N ILE A 377 17.76 -15.39 32.67
CA ILE A 377 16.99 -14.33 33.34
C ILE A 377 15.48 -14.62 33.24
N LEU A 378 14.98 -14.92 32.04
CA LEU A 378 13.56 -15.22 31.82
C LEU A 378 13.11 -16.46 32.59
N ALA A 379 13.90 -17.54 32.57
CA ALA A 379 13.59 -18.74 33.33
C ALA A 379 13.56 -18.53 34.86
N GLU A 380 14.38 -17.61 35.38
CA GLU A 380 14.46 -17.31 36.82
C GLU A 380 13.40 -16.30 37.31
N GLU A 381 13.06 -15.28 36.52
CA GLU A 381 12.14 -14.19 36.94
C GLU A 381 10.70 -14.33 36.42
N VAL A 382 10.50 -15.00 35.28
CA VAL A 382 9.18 -15.12 34.59
C VAL A 382 8.71 -16.57 34.51
N GLY A 383 9.64 -17.52 34.34
CA GLY A 383 9.33 -18.95 34.28
C GLY A 383 8.53 -19.35 33.03
N ALA A 384 7.48 -20.16 33.20
CA ALA A 384 6.70 -20.71 32.09
C ALA A 384 5.88 -19.67 31.31
N ALA A 385 5.68 -18.46 31.85
CA ALA A 385 5.03 -17.34 31.15
C ALA A 385 6.00 -16.59 30.21
N ALA A 386 7.26 -17.03 30.09
CA ALA A 386 8.26 -16.42 29.22
C ALA A 386 8.08 -16.80 27.74
N GLU A 387 6.85 -16.88 27.23
CA GLU A 387 6.53 -17.18 25.82
C GLU A 387 5.51 -16.16 25.27
N PRO A 388 5.67 -15.68 24.03
CA PRO A 388 6.72 -16.03 23.07
C PRO A 388 8.06 -15.34 23.38
N GLN A 389 9.14 -15.92 22.84
CA GLN A 389 10.44 -15.26 22.75
C GLN A 389 10.82 -15.09 21.30
N ILE A 390 11.40 -13.95 20.94
CA ILE A 390 11.65 -13.57 19.55
C ILE A 390 13.10 -13.15 19.34
N PHE A 391 13.65 -13.46 18.17
CA PHE A 391 14.94 -12.97 17.72
C PHE A 391 14.78 -12.32 16.34
N ILE A 392 15.26 -11.09 16.22
CA ILE A 392 15.04 -10.25 15.03
C ILE A 392 16.40 -10.01 14.35
N PRO A 393 16.78 -10.79 13.31
CA PRO A 393 17.99 -10.58 12.53
C PRO A 393 17.87 -9.32 11.64
N TYR A 394 17.90 -8.15 12.26
CA TYR A 394 17.75 -6.85 11.60
C TYR A 394 19.10 -6.18 11.30
N LYS A 395 19.17 -5.54 10.12
CA LYS A 395 20.38 -4.91 9.57
C LYS A 395 21.61 -5.82 9.71
N GLU A 396 22.60 -5.44 10.51
CA GLU A 396 23.86 -6.17 10.71
C GLU A 396 23.70 -7.48 11.50
N VAL A 397 22.61 -7.63 12.26
CA VAL A 397 22.34 -8.87 13.01
C VAL A 397 22.01 -10.03 12.05
N LEU A 398 21.54 -9.73 10.83
CA LEU A 398 21.36 -10.76 9.79
C LEU A 398 22.69 -11.36 9.34
N ASP A 399 23.75 -10.55 9.23
CA ASP A 399 25.10 -11.02 8.92
C ASP A 399 25.65 -11.89 10.05
N LEU A 400 25.43 -11.50 11.31
CA LEU A 400 25.80 -12.32 12.48
C LEU A 400 25.03 -13.64 12.48
N TYR A 401 23.72 -13.61 12.23
CA TYR A 401 22.88 -14.79 12.19
C TYR A 401 23.33 -15.78 11.10
N ASN A 402 23.49 -15.30 9.86
CA ASN A 402 24.01 -16.11 8.75
C ASN A 402 25.47 -16.57 8.96
N ALA A 403 26.23 -15.92 9.85
CA ALA A 403 27.57 -16.35 10.28
C ALA A 403 27.57 -17.33 11.48
N GLY A 404 26.41 -17.70 12.03
CA GLY A 404 26.27 -18.81 12.99
C GLY A 404 25.81 -18.47 14.40
N VAL A 405 25.04 -17.39 14.62
CA VAL A 405 24.34 -17.19 15.92
C VAL A 405 23.40 -18.36 16.19
N GLN A 406 23.50 -18.95 17.39
CA GLN A 406 22.77 -20.13 17.81
C GLN A 406 21.47 -19.72 18.52
N VAL A 407 20.40 -19.53 17.75
CA VAL A 407 19.08 -19.20 18.29
C VAL A 407 18.35 -20.48 18.75
N PRO A 408 17.97 -20.63 20.04
CA PRO A 408 17.26 -21.81 20.55
C PRO A 408 15.99 -22.12 19.76
N ASP A 409 15.65 -23.40 19.56
CA ASP A 409 14.65 -23.83 18.57
C ASP A 409 13.23 -23.27 18.81
N ASP A 410 12.86 -23.06 20.07
CA ASP A 410 11.57 -22.53 20.52
C ASP A 410 11.43 -20.99 20.33
N VAL A 411 12.53 -20.29 20.04
CA VAL A 411 12.52 -18.84 19.77
C VAL A 411 12.07 -18.57 18.34
N THR A 412 11.08 -17.69 18.17
CA THR A 412 10.57 -17.27 16.85
C THR A 412 11.59 -16.39 16.13
N LEU A 413 11.91 -16.72 14.88
CA LEU A 413 12.73 -15.85 14.02
C LEU A 413 11.83 -14.81 13.33
N ILE A 414 12.12 -13.52 13.50
CA ILE A 414 11.34 -12.42 12.93
C ILE A 414 12.08 -11.80 11.75
N TRP A 415 11.70 -12.18 10.53
CA TRP A 415 12.35 -11.76 9.31
C TRP A 415 11.96 -10.33 8.93
N PRO A 416 12.91 -9.38 8.82
CA PRO A 416 12.58 -8.02 8.42
C PRO A 416 12.49 -7.88 6.90
N ASP A 417 11.67 -6.94 6.46
CA ASP A 417 11.79 -6.35 5.12
C ASP A 417 13.00 -5.42 5.01
N ASP A 418 13.17 -4.79 3.85
CA ASP A 418 14.18 -3.78 3.58
C ASP A 418 13.76 -2.37 4.02
N ASN A 419 12.70 -2.25 4.83
CA ASN A 419 12.01 -1.02 5.22
C ASN A 419 11.21 -0.32 4.11
N HIS A 420 11.14 -0.89 2.90
CA HIS A 420 10.34 -0.40 1.77
C HIS A 420 9.34 -1.45 1.28
N GLY A 421 9.03 -2.44 2.14
CA GLY A 421 8.10 -3.52 1.88
C GLY A 421 8.65 -4.64 1.00
N ASN A 422 9.97 -4.85 0.87
CA ASN A 422 10.53 -6.02 0.18
C ASN A 422 11.19 -6.96 1.19
N MET A 423 10.69 -8.18 1.39
CA MET A 423 11.32 -9.13 2.32
C MET A 423 12.76 -9.44 1.88
N ARG A 424 13.74 -9.18 2.76
CA ARG A 424 15.18 -9.38 2.52
C ARG A 424 15.54 -10.85 2.39
N GLN A 425 15.06 -11.64 3.36
CA GLN A 425 15.28 -13.06 3.50
C GLN A 425 14.00 -13.69 4.03
N LEU A 426 13.74 -14.94 3.65
CA LEU A 426 12.67 -15.79 4.18
C LEU A 426 13.28 -17.12 4.60
N PRO A 427 12.65 -17.89 5.50
CA PRO A 427 13.28 -19.07 6.06
C PRO A 427 13.57 -20.13 4.99
N ASP A 428 14.63 -20.91 5.20
CA ASP A 428 14.90 -22.14 4.45
C ASP A 428 14.14 -23.35 5.04
N ASP A 429 14.41 -24.56 4.55
CA ASP A 429 13.76 -25.78 5.04
C ASP A 429 14.06 -26.10 6.51
N ALA A 430 15.28 -25.80 6.99
CA ALA A 430 15.65 -26.04 8.37
C ALA A 430 15.00 -25.02 9.31
N GLU A 431 14.95 -23.76 8.90
CA GLU A 431 14.31 -22.68 9.66
C GLU A 431 12.78 -22.80 9.70
N ARG A 432 12.16 -23.31 8.62
CA ARG A 432 10.73 -23.68 8.62
C ARG A 432 10.41 -24.81 9.60
N ALA A 433 11.35 -25.71 9.89
CA ALA A 433 11.14 -26.86 10.76
C ALA A 433 11.25 -26.53 12.27
N ARG A 434 11.70 -25.33 12.64
CA ARG A 434 11.89 -24.90 14.03
C ARG A 434 10.56 -24.79 14.79
N SER A 435 10.51 -25.31 16.02
CA SER A 435 9.29 -25.30 16.85
C SER A 435 8.81 -23.89 17.21
N GLY A 436 9.72 -22.93 17.38
CA GLY A 436 9.40 -21.51 17.55
C GLY A 436 8.67 -20.91 16.35
N GLY A 437 8.84 -21.47 15.16
CA GLY A 437 8.27 -20.95 13.91
C GLY A 437 8.91 -19.63 13.47
N ASN A 438 8.26 -18.96 12.52
CA ASN A 438 8.79 -17.77 11.85
C ASN A 438 7.74 -16.66 11.82
N GLY A 439 8.20 -15.41 11.93
CA GLY A 439 7.40 -14.20 11.78
C GLY A 439 8.05 -13.16 10.87
N ILE A 440 7.43 -11.99 10.73
CA ILE A 440 7.95 -10.85 9.97
C ILE A 440 7.88 -9.53 10.75
N TYR A 441 8.75 -8.61 10.34
CA TYR A 441 8.64 -7.18 10.60
C TYR A 441 8.59 -6.45 9.25
N TYR A 442 7.46 -5.80 8.93
CA TYR A 442 7.17 -5.24 7.61
C TYR A 442 6.75 -3.76 7.71
N HIS A 443 7.20 -2.91 6.79
CA HIS A 443 6.96 -1.47 6.88
C HIS A 443 5.79 -1.00 6.00
N LEU A 444 4.81 -0.33 6.63
CA LEU A 444 3.80 0.51 5.97
C LEU A 444 4.12 2.01 6.10
N SER A 445 4.95 2.37 7.07
CA SER A 445 5.61 3.67 7.29
C SER A 445 7.09 3.42 7.61
N TYR A 446 7.98 4.40 7.35
CA TYR A 446 9.40 4.27 7.71
C TYR A 446 10.20 5.58 7.78
N TRP A 447 10.86 5.81 8.91
CA TRP A 447 11.99 6.74 9.07
C TRP A 447 13.33 6.06 8.77
N GLY A 448 13.93 6.43 7.64
CA GLY A 448 15.34 6.17 7.42
C GLY A 448 15.80 6.32 5.98
N ARG A 449 16.71 5.43 5.57
CA ARG A 449 17.43 5.48 4.29
C ARG A 449 16.79 4.55 3.24
N PRO A 450 16.84 4.89 1.95
CA PRO A 450 17.48 6.07 1.36
C PRO A 450 16.68 7.37 1.52
N ARG A 451 15.35 7.27 1.64
CA ARG A 451 14.40 8.34 1.99
C ARG A 451 13.32 7.78 2.91
N SER A 452 12.74 8.64 3.74
CA SER A 452 11.65 8.30 4.67
C SER A 452 10.28 8.58 4.03
N TYR A 453 9.27 7.79 4.36
CA TYR A 453 7.88 7.99 3.94
C TYR A 453 6.98 7.85 5.18
N LEU A 454 6.41 8.98 5.59
CA LEU A 454 5.85 9.19 6.93
C LEU A 454 4.53 9.98 6.91
N TRP A 455 4.05 10.40 5.73
CA TRP A 455 2.93 11.34 5.63
C TRP A 455 1.69 10.69 5.00
N LEU A 456 1.84 9.98 3.87
CA LEU A 456 0.73 9.44 3.11
C LEU A 456 0.84 7.92 2.91
N ASP A 457 -0.30 7.24 2.97
CA ASP A 457 -0.46 5.81 2.62
C ASP A 457 -0.12 5.54 1.16
N THR A 458 1.15 5.30 0.89
CA THR A 458 1.71 5.27 -0.47
C THR A 458 2.19 3.88 -0.87
N THR A 459 1.90 2.85 -0.06
CA THR A 459 2.26 1.46 -0.31
C THR A 459 1.07 0.74 -0.96
N GLN A 460 1.21 0.30 -2.22
CA GLN A 460 0.12 -0.36 -2.95
C GLN A 460 -0.37 -1.63 -2.23
N LEU A 461 -1.68 -1.81 -2.07
CA LEU A 461 -2.23 -3.04 -1.47
C LEU A 461 -1.81 -4.30 -2.24
N ALA A 462 -1.70 -4.25 -3.57
CA ALA A 462 -1.23 -5.38 -4.37
C ALA A 462 0.24 -5.75 -4.07
N LYS A 463 1.08 -4.79 -3.65
CA LYS A 463 2.45 -5.05 -3.19
C LYS A 463 2.44 -5.70 -1.80
N VAL A 464 1.61 -5.20 -0.89
CA VAL A 464 1.39 -5.82 0.44
C VAL A 464 0.93 -7.26 0.25
N TRP A 465 -0.08 -7.49 -0.61
CA TRP A 465 -0.57 -8.83 -0.93
C TRP A 465 0.53 -9.74 -1.48
N GLN A 466 1.30 -9.26 -2.46
CA GLN A 466 2.32 -10.06 -3.13
C GLN A 466 3.43 -10.50 -2.17
N GLU A 467 3.87 -9.62 -1.27
CA GLU A 467 4.89 -9.93 -0.27
C GLU A 467 4.34 -10.76 0.89
N LEU A 468 3.16 -10.44 1.44
CA LEU A 468 2.54 -11.23 2.52
C LEU A 468 2.10 -12.63 2.05
N ARG A 469 1.66 -12.77 0.79
CA ARG A 469 1.41 -14.08 0.20
C ARG A 469 2.70 -14.89 0.10
N ARG A 470 3.81 -14.27 -0.32
CA ARG A 470 5.14 -14.91 -0.35
C ARG A 470 5.60 -15.31 1.06
N VAL A 471 5.39 -14.47 2.06
CA VAL A 471 5.66 -14.77 3.48
C VAL A 471 4.90 -16.03 3.91
N TYR A 472 3.58 -16.08 3.68
CA TYR A 472 2.74 -17.22 4.06
C TYR A 472 3.12 -18.50 3.30
N GLU A 473 3.40 -18.43 2.00
CA GLU A 473 3.89 -19.56 1.19
C GLU A 473 5.23 -20.15 1.70
N HIS A 474 5.99 -19.41 2.49
CA HIS A 474 7.23 -19.87 3.16
C HIS A 474 7.01 -20.35 4.61
N GLY A 475 5.77 -20.57 5.06
CA GLY A 475 5.48 -21.08 6.41
C GLY A 475 5.78 -20.09 7.53
N VAL A 476 5.66 -18.79 7.24
CA VAL A 476 5.90 -17.70 8.19
C VAL A 476 4.56 -17.24 8.75
N ASP A 477 4.05 -17.97 9.75
CA ASP A 477 2.71 -17.83 10.31
C ASP A 477 2.67 -17.50 11.82
N ARG A 478 3.84 -17.41 12.48
CA ARG A 478 3.88 -17.26 13.94
C ARG A 478 3.56 -15.84 14.37
N MET A 479 4.10 -14.83 13.69
CA MET A 479 4.01 -13.43 14.13
C MET A 479 4.17 -12.44 12.98
N TRP A 480 3.17 -11.61 12.66
CA TRP A 480 3.29 -10.52 11.68
C TRP A 480 3.15 -9.17 12.39
N ILE A 481 4.19 -8.34 12.26
CA ILE A 481 4.26 -7.01 12.89
C ILE A 481 4.45 -5.96 11.80
N PHE A 482 3.58 -4.95 11.80
CA PHE A 482 3.59 -3.88 10.82
C PHE A 482 4.08 -2.56 11.45
N ASN A 483 5.15 -1.96 10.91
CA ASN A 483 5.46 -0.56 11.25
C ASN A 483 4.38 0.34 10.67
N VAL A 484 3.61 0.99 11.54
CA VAL A 484 2.46 1.83 11.16
C VAL A 484 2.73 3.33 11.25
N GLY A 485 3.95 3.74 11.63
CA GLY A 485 4.25 5.16 11.85
C GLY A 485 3.37 5.75 12.96
N ASP A 486 2.88 6.96 12.70
CA ASP A 486 1.84 7.64 13.49
C ASP A 486 0.44 6.96 13.42
N LEU A 487 0.27 5.75 12.90
CA LEU A 487 -1.01 5.05 12.62
C LEU A 487 -1.88 5.68 11.52
N LYS A 488 -2.13 7.00 11.57
CA LYS A 488 -2.79 7.75 10.49
C LYS A 488 -1.72 8.29 9.53
N SER A 489 -1.92 8.31 8.21
CA SER A 489 -3.16 8.03 7.47
C SER A 489 -3.11 6.69 6.71
N ILE A 490 -2.65 5.60 7.36
CA ILE A 490 -2.51 4.27 6.73
C ILE A 490 -3.62 3.28 7.07
N GLU A 491 -4.80 3.78 7.46
CA GLU A 491 -5.94 2.99 7.96
C GLU A 491 -6.37 1.88 6.98
N THR A 492 -6.33 2.16 5.68
CA THR A 492 -6.65 1.20 4.61
C THR A 492 -5.59 0.10 4.49
N GLY A 493 -4.31 0.47 4.45
CA GLY A 493 -3.18 -0.46 4.37
C GLY A 493 -3.09 -1.38 5.58
N LEU A 494 -3.26 -0.83 6.79
CA LEU A 494 -3.30 -1.60 8.03
C LEU A 494 -4.50 -2.55 8.08
N SER A 495 -5.69 -2.08 7.68
CA SER A 495 -6.88 -2.95 7.62
C SER A 495 -6.68 -4.13 6.68
N PHE A 496 -6.04 -3.92 5.54
CA PHE A 496 -5.75 -4.98 4.58
C PHE A 496 -4.73 -5.99 5.13
N ALA A 497 -3.65 -5.50 5.74
CA ALA A 497 -2.63 -6.32 6.35
C ALA A 497 -3.19 -7.20 7.49
N MET A 498 -4.09 -6.66 8.32
CA MET A 498 -4.76 -7.43 9.38
C MET A 498 -5.77 -8.44 8.84
N ASP A 499 -6.49 -8.12 7.77
CA ASP A 499 -7.43 -9.04 7.13
C ASP A 499 -6.69 -10.25 6.49
N MET A 500 -5.53 -10.01 5.86
CA MET A 500 -4.64 -11.09 5.39
C MET A 500 -3.98 -11.88 6.53
N ALA A 501 -3.66 -11.24 7.66
CA ALA A 501 -3.11 -11.93 8.82
C ALA A 501 -4.18 -12.81 9.52
N TRP A 502 -5.46 -12.46 9.36
CA TRP A 502 -6.57 -13.30 9.79
C TRP A 502 -6.82 -14.48 8.83
N ASP A 503 -6.91 -14.21 7.53
CA ASP A 503 -7.15 -15.21 6.49
C ASP A 503 -6.26 -14.94 5.27
N ALA A 504 -5.15 -15.68 5.20
CA ALA A 504 -4.13 -15.52 4.15
C ALA A 504 -4.55 -16.10 2.78
N ASP A 505 -5.66 -16.85 2.71
CA ASP A 505 -6.23 -17.40 1.47
C ASP A 505 -7.46 -16.60 0.97
N ARG A 506 -8.01 -15.69 1.79
CA ARG A 506 -9.18 -14.84 1.44
C ARG A 506 -9.03 -14.06 0.13
N TRP A 507 -7.86 -13.47 -0.10
CA TRP A 507 -7.58 -12.62 -1.26
C TRP A 507 -6.57 -13.25 -2.20
N GLN A 508 -6.82 -13.14 -3.50
CA GLN A 508 -6.05 -13.72 -4.60
C GLN A 508 -5.48 -12.62 -5.52
N ALA A 509 -4.69 -13.03 -6.51
CA ALA A 509 -3.90 -12.12 -7.33
C ALA A 509 -4.72 -11.13 -8.17
N ASP A 510 -6.01 -11.39 -8.38
CA ASP A 510 -6.89 -10.62 -9.25
C ASP A 510 -8.08 -9.95 -8.54
N ASP A 511 -8.22 -10.12 -7.21
CA ASP A 511 -9.33 -9.58 -6.39
C ASP A 511 -8.89 -8.61 -5.27
N VAL A 512 -7.60 -8.24 -5.16
CA VAL A 512 -7.12 -7.21 -4.20
C VAL A 512 -7.89 -5.88 -4.30
N GLY A 513 -8.44 -5.56 -5.48
CA GLY A 513 -9.33 -4.40 -5.66
C GLY A 513 -10.72 -4.54 -5.03
N ASP A 514 -11.20 -5.78 -4.84
CA ASP A 514 -12.50 -6.07 -4.22
C ASP A 514 -12.43 -5.85 -2.71
N PHE A 515 -11.27 -6.04 -2.05
CA PHE A 515 -11.05 -5.58 -0.68
C PHE A 515 -11.33 -4.07 -0.54
N LEU A 516 -10.84 -3.24 -1.46
CA LEU A 516 -11.09 -1.79 -1.41
C LEU A 516 -12.59 -1.50 -1.51
N ALA A 517 -13.31 -2.16 -2.42
CA ALA A 517 -14.75 -1.99 -2.55
C ALA A 517 -15.50 -2.46 -1.29
N GLU A 518 -15.11 -3.59 -0.72
CA GLU A 518 -15.73 -4.11 0.51
C GLU A 518 -15.45 -3.21 1.72
N TRP A 519 -14.20 -2.76 1.89
CA TRP A 519 -13.77 -1.92 3.00
C TRP A 519 -14.40 -0.53 2.94
N TYR A 520 -14.30 0.17 1.81
CA TYR A 520 -14.96 1.46 1.63
C TYR A 520 -16.49 1.35 1.62
N GLY A 521 -17.04 0.20 1.20
CA GLY A 521 -18.47 -0.10 1.30
C GLY A 521 -18.98 -0.21 2.74
N ARG A 522 -18.14 -0.68 3.67
CA ARG A 522 -18.44 -0.64 5.12
C ARG A 522 -18.40 0.79 5.69
N GLN A 523 -17.57 1.69 5.15
CA GLN A 523 -17.42 3.05 5.69
C GLN A 523 -18.41 4.06 5.09
N PHE A 524 -18.75 3.94 3.80
CA PHE A 524 -19.51 4.94 3.03
C PHE A 524 -20.72 4.37 2.28
N GLY A 525 -21.05 3.10 2.50
CA GLY A 525 -22.14 2.39 1.85
C GLY A 525 -21.79 1.85 0.45
N LEU A 526 -22.43 0.72 0.10
CA LEU A 526 -22.15 -0.05 -1.11
C LEU A 526 -22.37 0.71 -2.43
N ARG A 527 -23.15 1.80 -2.43
CA ARG A 527 -23.41 2.61 -3.64
C ARG A 527 -22.13 3.27 -4.18
N HIS A 528 -21.31 3.83 -3.29
CA HIS A 528 -20.14 4.63 -3.68
C HIS A 528 -18.84 3.81 -3.69
N ALA A 529 -18.84 2.64 -3.04
CA ALA A 529 -17.70 1.74 -2.92
C ALA A 529 -16.88 1.49 -4.22
N PRO A 530 -17.49 1.16 -5.38
CA PRO A 530 -16.70 0.88 -6.59
C PRO A 530 -15.94 2.12 -7.11
N GLU A 531 -16.52 3.31 -6.95
CA GLU A 531 -15.88 4.56 -7.37
C GLU A 531 -14.74 4.94 -6.42
N ILE A 532 -14.94 4.79 -5.10
CA ILE A 532 -13.87 5.03 -4.11
C ILE A 532 -12.72 4.03 -4.31
N ALA A 533 -13.02 2.76 -4.53
CA ALA A 533 -12.04 1.73 -4.84
C ALA A 533 -11.24 2.11 -6.11
N SER A 534 -11.92 2.54 -7.18
CA SER A 534 -11.27 3.01 -8.41
C SER A 534 -10.37 4.24 -8.17
N ILE A 535 -10.82 5.20 -7.37
CA ILE A 535 -10.01 6.38 -6.99
C ILE A 535 -8.75 5.94 -6.23
N ARG A 536 -8.89 5.05 -5.25
CA ARG A 536 -7.75 4.61 -4.43
C ARG A 536 -6.78 3.71 -5.21
N THR A 537 -7.26 2.85 -6.11
CA THR A 537 -6.41 2.07 -7.01
C THR A 537 -5.54 2.99 -7.90
N GLU A 538 -6.12 4.01 -8.54
CA GLU A 538 -5.34 4.95 -9.38
C GLU A 538 -4.38 5.82 -8.54
N TYR A 539 -4.79 6.21 -7.34
CA TYR A 539 -3.92 6.90 -6.37
C TYR A 539 -2.67 6.05 -6.03
N TYR A 540 -2.85 4.78 -5.66
CA TYR A 540 -1.75 3.86 -5.38
C TYR A 540 -0.86 3.63 -6.61
N ARG A 541 -1.44 3.53 -7.81
CA ARG A 541 -0.68 3.42 -9.08
C ARG A 541 0.20 4.64 -9.33
N LEU A 542 -0.34 5.86 -9.15
CA LEU A 542 0.42 7.10 -9.27
C LEU A 542 1.50 7.24 -8.17
N ALA A 543 1.25 6.75 -6.96
CA ALA A 543 2.24 6.71 -5.89
C ALA A 543 3.39 5.72 -6.16
N ALA A 544 3.12 4.61 -6.88
CA ALA A 544 4.13 3.62 -7.24
C ALA A 544 5.09 4.07 -8.35
N GLU A 545 4.69 5.02 -9.20
CA GLU A 545 5.63 5.72 -10.09
C GLU A 545 6.69 6.49 -9.27
N ARG A 546 6.24 7.24 -8.24
CA ARG A 546 7.08 7.93 -7.25
C ARG A 546 6.23 8.33 -6.04
N ARG A 547 6.63 7.95 -4.82
CA ARG A 547 5.97 8.43 -3.59
C ARG A 547 6.05 9.96 -3.53
N PRO A 548 5.00 10.69 -3.08
CA PRO A 548 5.04 12.15 -2.90
C PRO A 548 6.22 12.62 -2.06
N GLU A 549 6.56 11.91 -0.98
CA GLU A 549 7.72 12.18 -0.11
C GLU A 549 9.07 11.97 -0.81
N PHE A 550 9.10 11.27 -1.94
CA PHE A 550 10.31 11.02 -2.72
C PHE A 550 10.45 11.97 -3.92
N ILE A 551 9.49 12.88 -4.16
CA ILE A 551 9.55 13.80 -5.31
C ILE A 551 10.78 14.72 -5.23
N ASP A 552 11.31 15.08 -6.40
CA ASP A 552 12.44 15.98 -6.54
C ASP A 552 12.39 16.69 -7.91
N ARG A 553 13.27 17.68 -8.12
CA ARG A 553 13.34 18.43 -9.38
C ARG A 553 13.93 17.60 -10.52
N ASN A 554 13.43 17.82 -11.73
CA ASN A 554 13.82 17.17 -12.98
C ASN A 554 13.66 15.63 -12.98
N MET A 555 12.72 15.08 -12.20
CA MET A 555 12.43 13.63 -12.19
C MET A 555 11.61 13.19 -13.40
N PHE A 556 10.56 13.92 -13.75
CA PHE A 556 9.66 13.61 -14.87
C PHE A 556 9.88 14.59 -16.02
N SER A 557 9.82 14.12 -17.26
CA SER A 557 10.10 14.99 -18.40
C SER A 557 8.95 15.96 -18.72
N VAL A 558 9.26 17.25 -18.77
CA VAL A 558 8.36 18.31 -19.27
C VAL A 558 8.44 18.51 -20.78
N VAL A 559 9.36 17.80 -21.48
CA VAL A 559 9.60 17.95 -22.94
C VAL A 559 9.48 16.66 -23.74
N HIS A 560 9.58 15.46 -23.15
CA HIS A 560 9.50 14.19 -23.87
C HIS A 560 8.15 13.48 -23.73
N HIS A 561 7.90 12.54 -24.64
CA HIS A 561 6.76 11.62 -24.66
C HIS A 561 5.39 12.30 -24.62
N GLY A 562 5.22 13.52 -25.14
CA GLY A 562 4.00 14.31 -25.00
C GLY A 562 3.82 14.94 -23.62
N ASP A 563 4.90 15.38 -22.97
CA ASP A 563 4.91 16.07 -21.65
C ASP A 563 4.48 15.13 -20.50
N GLU A 564 5.39 14.22 -20.15
CA GLU A 564 5.23 13.19 -19.13
C GLU A 564 4.79 13.75 -17.77
N ALA A 565 5.46 14.79 -17.29
CA ALA A 565 5.11 15.42 -16.03
C ALA A 565 3.71 16.08 -16.10
N GLY A 566 3.38 16.74 -17.21
CA GLY A 566 2.06 17.33 -17.44
C GLY A 566 0.92 16.29 -17.48
N ARG A 567 1.14 15.14 -18.12
CA ARG A 567 0.18 14.02 -18.12
C ARG A 567 -0.02 13.43 -16.73
N ARG A 568 1.05 13.28 -15.95
CA ARG A 568 0.97 12.84 -14.55
C ARG A 568 0.13 13.82 -13.73
N MET A 569 0.29 15.13 -13.95
CA MET A 569 -0.53 16.13 -13.27
C MET A 569 -1.99 16.08 -13.71
N ALA A 570 -2.26 15.87 -15.00
CA ALA A 570 -3.63 15.70 -15.52
C ALA A 570 -4.32 14.44 -14.95
N ALA A 571 -3.56 13.36 -14.70
CA ALA A 571 -4.08 12.16 -14.05
C ALA A 571 -4.46 12.43 -12.58
N TYR A 572 -3.60 13.09 -11.80
CA TYR A 572 -3.92 13.52 -10.43
C TYR A 572 -5.08 14.52 -10.39
N ASP A 573 -5.15 15.47 -11.32
CA ASP A 573 -6.21 16.48 -11.38
C ASP A 573 -7.59 15.85 -11.63
N ARG A 574 -7.71 14.93 -12.61
CA ARG A 574 -8.92 14.12 -12.80
C ARG A 574 -9.27 13.28 -11.58
N LEU A 575 -8.27 12.71 -10.92
CA LEU A 575 -8.46 11.87 -9.73
C LEU A 575 -9.00 12.68 -8.56
N LEU A 576 -8.45 13.88 -8.34
CA LEU A 576 -8.92 14.83 -7.34
C LEU A 576 -10.32 15.34 -7.67
N ALA A 577 -10.61 15.66 -8.93
CA ALA A 577 -11.94 16.10 -9.36
C ALA A 577 -13.02 15.03 -9.06
N ARG A 578 -12.73 13.75 -9.32
CA ARG A 578 -13.60 12.61 -8.92
C ARG A 578 -13.75 12.54 -7.40
N ALA A 579 -12.65 12.61 -6.65
CA ALA A 579 -12.66 12.54 -5.20
C ALA A 579 -13.45 13.69 -4.56
N VAL A 580 -13.34 14.91 -5.07
CA VAL A 580 -14.09 16.09 -4.61
C VAL A 580 -15.58 15.96 -4.95
N ALA A 581 -15.92 15.63 -6.20
CA ALA A 581 -17.32 15.51 -6.62
C ALA A 581 -18.09 14.46 -5.79
N LEU A 582 -17.42 13.36 -5.43
CA LEU A 582 -18.02 12.31 -4.60
C LEU A 582 -18.24 12.75 -3.14
N ALA A 583 -17.43 13.67 -2.60
CA ALA A 583 -17.64 14.23 -1.26
C ALA A 583 -18.97 15.01 -1.17
N ASP A 584 -19.38 15.66 -2.26
CA ASP A 584 -20.63 16.40 -2.34
C ASP A 584 -21.87 15.48 -2.40
N GLU A 585 -21.73 14.27 -2.97
CA GLU A 585 -22.79 13.25 -2.96
C GLU A 585 -23.02 12.61 -1.58
N LEU A 586 -22.01 12.61 -0.69
CA LEU A 586 -22.10 11.97 0.62
C LEU A 586 -22.91 12.80 1.63
N PRO A 587 -23.70 12.14 2.52
CA PRO A 587 -24.37 12.84 3.62
C PRO A 587 -23.36 13.52 4.53
N ALA A 588 -23.74 14.67 5.11
CA ALA A 588 -22.81 15.53 5.86
C ALA A 588 -22.01 14.80 6.96
N ALA A 589 -22.63 13.84 7.67
CA ALA A 589 -21.99 13.04 8.72
C ALA A 589 -20.81 12.17 8.25
N TYR A 590 -20.73 11.84 6.95
CA TYR A 590 -19.64 11.03 6.39
C TYR A 590 -18.49 11.88 5.82
N ARG A 591 -18.65 13.21 5.75
CA ARG A 591 -17.72 14.08 5.00
C ARG A 591 -16.35 14.22 5.67
N ASP A 592 -16.29 14.15 6.99
CA ASP A 592 -15.03 14.19 7.74
C ASP A 592 -14.25 12.89 7.51
N ALA A 593 -14.84 11.73 7.81
CA ALA A 593 -14.27 10.41 7.49
C ALA A 593 -13.82 10.27 6.03
N TYR A 594 -14.63 10.76 5.08
CA TYR A 594 -14.28 10.74 3.66
C TYR A 594 -13.12 11.70 3.31
N TYR A 595 -13.09 12.87 3.95
CA TYR A 595 -11.99 13.81 3.80
C TYR A 595 -10.69 13.18 4.28
N GLU A 596 -10.69 12.51 5.43
CA GLU A 596 -9.52 11.81 5.97
C GLU A 596 -9.09 10.64 5.07
N LEU A 597 -9.98 9.68 4.81
CA LEU A 597 -9.66 8.38 4.23
C LEU A 597 -9.52 8.37 2.69
N VAL A 598 -9.94 9.44 2.02
CA VAL A 598 -9.96 9.51 0.54
C VAL A 598 -9.45 10.86 0.02
N GLN A 599 -10.08 11.97 0.41
CA GLN A 599 -9.83 13.25 -0.26
C GLN A 599 -8.46 13.85 0.09
N TYR A 600 -8.08 13.85 1.37
CA TYR A 600 -6.82 14.40 1.86
C TYR A 600 -5.60 13.73 1.21
N PRO A 601 -5.43 12.38 1.23
CA PRO A 601 -4.26 11.76 0.63
C PRO A 601 -4.15 11.98 -0.89
N VAL A 602 -5.28 11.99 -1.61
CA VAL A 602 -5.32 12.31 -3.05
C VAL A 602 -4.88 13.75 -3.32
N HIS A 603 -5.40 14.71 -2.55
CA HIS A 603 -5.12 16.13 -2.73
C HIS A 603 -3.69 16.50 -2.29
N GLY A 604 -3.22 15.95 -1.17
CA GLY A 604 -1.85 16.13 -0.68
C GLY A 604 -0.82 15.60 -1.70
N ALA A 605 -1.04 14.39 -2.23
CA ALA A 605 -0.19 13.84 -3.28
C ALA A 605 -0.19 14.70 -4.55
N TYR A 606 -1.35 15.21 -4.99
CA TYR A 606 -1.42 16.13 -6.13
C TYR A 606 -0.60 17.39 -5.89
N LEU A 607 -0.84 18.13 -4.80
CA LEU A 607 -0.16 19.41 -4.52
C LEU A 607 1.36 19.25 -4.35
N MET A 608 1.78 18.16 -3.71
CA MET A 608 3.20 17.80 -3.56
C MET A 608 3.89 17.60 -4.92
N ASN A 609 3.24 16.91 -5.88
CA ASN A 609 3.80 16.78 -7.23
C ASN A 609 3.65 18.09 -8.03
N LEU A 610 2.54 18.81 -7.89
CA LEU A 610 2.19 20.00 -8.67
C LEU A 610 3.17 21.17 -8.41
N LYS A 611 3.55 21.41 -7.15
CA LYS A 611 4.53 22.46 -6.81
C LYS A 611 5.91 22.19 -7.44
N TYR A 612 6.33 20.93 -7.52
CA TYR A 612 7.57 20.52 -8.17
C TYR A 612 7.48 20.59 -9.70
N TYR A 613 6.36 20.15 -10.29
CA TYR A 613 6.09 20.30 -11.72
C TYR A 613 6.16 21.78 -12.18
N TRP A 614 5.56 22.71 -11.44
CA TRP A 614 5.65 24.12 -11.75
C TRP A 614 7.06 24.70 -11.51
N ALA A 615 7.82 24.20 -10.54
CA ALA A 615 9.23 24.57 -10.36
C ALA A 615 10.12 24.09 -11.52
N ASP A 616 9.89 22.89 -12.06
CA ASP A 616 10.61 22.38 -13.23
C ASP A 616 10.22 23.14 -14.51
N ARG A 617 8.94 23.52 -14.64
CA ARG A 617 8.47 24.44 -15.69
C ARG A 617 9.11 25.82 -15.59
N ASN A 618 9.23 26.38 -14.39
CA ASN A 618 9.95 27.62 -14.13
C ASN A 618 11.43 27.49 -14.53
N ALA A 619 12.10 26.41 -14.14
CA ALA A 619 13.50 26.16 -14.51
C ALA A 619 13.71 26.01 -16.03
N LEU A 620 12.79 25.36 -16.74
CA LEU A 620 12.81 25.29 -18.21
C LEU A 620 12.56 26.66 -18.85
N ALA A 621 11.60 27.41 -18.30
CA ALA A 621 11.25 28.75 -18.78
C ALA A 621 12.44 29.72 -18.68
N VAL A 622 13.24 29.64 -17.61
CA VAL A 622 14.51 30.37 -17.48
C VAL A 622 15.51 29.96 -18.58
N ARG A 623 15.73 28.66 -18.82
CA ARG A 623 16.65 28.17 -19.87
C ARG A 623 16.25 28.62 -21.28
N GLN A 624 14.95 28.75 -21.52
CA GLN A 624 14.37 29.21 -22.79
C GLN A 624 14.23 30.74 -22.89
N GLY A 625 14.56 31.49 -21.83
CA GLY A 625 14.41 32.95 -21.81
C GLY A 625 12.96 33.43 -21.89
N ARG A 626 11.99 32.67 -21.36
CA ARG A 626 10.59 33.12 -21.27
C ARG A 626 10.50 34.31 -20.31
N GLY A 627 9.77 35.35 -20.69
CA GLY A 627 9.59 36.56 -19.89
C GLY A 627 8.54 36.38 -18.80
N ALA A 628 7.37 37.01 -18.95
CA ALA A 628 6.28 36.96 -17.96
C ALA A 628 5.91 35.54 -17.51
N GLY A 629 5.95 34.55 -18.42
CA GLY A 629 5.64 33.15 -18.11
C GLY A 629 6.55 32.50 -17.07
N THR A 630 7.81 32.93 -16.95
CA THR A 630 8.71 32.45 -15.88
C THR A 630 8.17 32.83 -14.51
N ASN A 631 7.67 34.07 -14.35
CA ASN A 631 7.09 34.51 -13.08
C ASN A 631 5.78 33.77 -12.76
N VAL A 632 4.92 33.56 -13.75
CA VAL A 632 3.67 32.79 -13.57
C VAL A 632 3.95 31.37 -13.07
N PHE A 633 4.97 30.69 -13.57
CA PHE A 633 5.34 29.37 -13.03
C PHE A 633 5.90 29.42 -11.60
N ALA A 634 6.58 30.51 -11.21
CA ALA A 634 6.96 30.72 -9.82
C ALA A 634 5.73 30.93 -8.92
N ASP A 635 4.76 31.75 -9.36
CA ASP A 635 3.50 31.99 -8.65
C ASP A 635 2.69 30.69 -8.46
N LEU A 636 2.58 29.86 -9.50
CA LEU A 636 1.86 28.59 -9.46
C LEU A 636 2.52 27.55 -8.52
N ALA A 637 3.86 27.48 -8.48
CA ALA A 637 4.57 26.60 -7.55
C ALA A 637 4.37 27.03 -6.08
N GLU A 638 4.36 28.34 -5.83
CA GLU A 638 4.15 28.93 -4.50
C GLU A 638 2.69 28.82 -4.03
N ALA A 639 1.73 28.97 -4.94
CA ALA A 639 0.31 28.74 -4.70
C ALA A 639 0.03 27.29 -4.32
N ALA A 640 0.58 26.30 -5.05
CA ALA A 640 0.39 24.88 -4.73
C ALA A 640 0.90 24.52 -3.32
N HIS A 641 2.06 25.05 -2.91
CA HIS A 641 2.55 24.87 -1.54
C HIS A 641 1.70 25.57 -0.47
N THR A 642 1.13 26.73 -0.79
CA THR A 642 0.22 27.47 0.11
C THR A 642 -1.11 26.72 0.31
N GLN A 643 -1.63 26.10 -0.75
CA GLN A 643 -2.81 25.23 -0.69
C GLN A 643 -2.53 23.97 0.13
N GLU A 644 -1.35 23.38 0.02
CA GLU A 644 -0.93 22.19 0.79
C GLU A 644 -0.91 22.47 2.31
N ALA A 645 -0.40 23.66 2.69
CA ALA A 645 -0.42 24.12 4.07
C ALA A 645 -1.86 24.38 4.58
N ALA A 646 -2.72 24.96 3.74
CA ALA A 646 -4.14 25.17 4.06
C ALA A 646 -4.92 23.84 4.21
N LEU A 647 -4.67 22.87 3.33
CA LEU A 647 -5.26 21.53 3.36
C LEU A 647 -4.92 20.80 4.67
N THR A 648 -3.65 20.87 5.08
CA THR A 648 -3.14 20.26 6.31
C THR A 648 -3.67 20.98 7.55
N LYS A 649 -3.76 22.32 7.52
CA LYS A 649 -4.41 23.08 8.59
C LYS A 649 -5.88 22.66 8.75
N ARG A 650 -6.65 22.58 7.66
CA ARG A 650 -8.06 22.13 7.69
C ARG A 650 -8.20 20.75 8.34
N TYR A 651 -7.33 19.79 8.01
CA TYR A 651 -7.34 18.47 8.64
C TYR A 651 -7.24 18.60 10.16
N ASN A 652 -6.23 19.32 10.64
CA ASN A 652 -5.95 19.43 12.07
C ASN A 652 -7.01 20.25 12.83
N THR A 653 -7.53 21.35 12.26
CA THR A 653 -8.33 22.33 13.03
C THR A 653 -9.83 22.39 12.71
N GLU A 654 -10.31 21.67 11.69
CA GLU A 654 -11.71 21.75 11.24
C GLU A 654 -12.40 20.38 11.17
N VAL A 655 -11.71 19.34 10.70
CA VAL A 655 -12.25 17.97 10.60
C VAL A 655 -12.60 17.44 12.00
N ALA A 656 -13.78 16.82 12.13
CA ALA A 656 -14.32 16.31 13.38
C ALA A 656 -14.29 17.34 14.53
N GLY A 657 -14.46 18.63 14.20
CA GLY A 657 -14.40 19.73 15.17
C GLY A 657 -13.00 20.06 15.70
N GLY A 658 -11.94 19.70 14.96
CA GLY A 658 -10.54 19.92 15.38
C GLY A 658 -9.98 18.79 16.26
N LYS A 659 -10.63 17.62 16.26
CA LYS A 659 -10.21 16.43 17.01
C LYS A 659 -8.76 16.01 16.71
N TRP A 660 -8.30 16.23 15.49
CA TRP A 660 -6.99 15.81 14.99
C TRP A 660 -5.92 16.91 15.08
N ASP A 661 -6.04 17.89 16.00
CA ASP A 661 -5.08 18.99 16.05
C ASP A 661 -3.63 18.51 16.28
N GLY A 662 -2.74 18.95 15.38
CA GLY A 662 -1.34 18.56 15.35
C GLY A 662 -1.05 17.16 14.80
N TYR A 663 -2.04 16.33 14.44
CA TYR A 663 -1.82 14.95 13.98
C TYR A 663 -1.19 14.89 12.59
N ILE A 664 -1.60 15.74 11.65
CA ILE A 664 -1.02 15.70 10.30
C ILE A 664 -0.01 16.82 10.13
N ASN A 665 1.26 16.45 9.96
CA ASN A 665 2.34 17.39 9.70
C ASN A 665 3.39 16.76 8.75
N PRO A 666 3.43 17.15 7.47
CA PRO A 666 4.48 16.70 6.54
C PRO A 666 5.87 17.33 6.80
N TYR A 667 5.97 18.29 7.72
CA TYR A 667 7.19 19.05 8.01
C TYR A 667 7.60 19.03 9.51
N PRO A 668 7.63 17.88 10.19
CA PRO A 668 7.92 17.78 11.63
C PRO A 668 9.33 18.26 11.96
N SER A 669 9.52 18.83 13.15
CA SER A 669 10.80 19.45 13.56
C SER A 669 11.91 18.46 13.88
N GLN A 670 11.57 17.28 14.40
CA GLN A 670 12.52 16.34 15.02
C GLN A 670 12.83 15.11 14.13
N ILE A 671 11.98 14.80 13.15
CA ILE A 671 12.14 13.67 12.22
C ILE A 671 12.19 14.17 10.76
N PRO A 672 12.56 13.33 9.77
CA PRO A 672 12.64 13.73 8.38
C PRO A 672 11.33 14.27 7.83
N LYS A 673 11.46 15.26 6.95
CA LYS A 673 10.34 16.01 6.36
C LYS A 673 10.07 15.52 4.95
N ALA A 674 8.81 15.63 4.52
CA ALA A 674 8.48 15.57 3.11
C ALA A 674 9.17 16.72 2.34
N PRO A 675 9.31 16.63 1.01
CA PRO A 675 9.92 17.67 0.19
C PRO A 675 9.15 19.00 0.32
N GLY A 676 9.84 20.04 0.80
CA GLY A 676 9.25 21.33 1.14
C GLY A 676 8.89 22.20 -0.07
N ARG A 677 8.97 23.52 0.10
CA ARG A 677 8.84 24.47 -1.00
C ARG A 677 10.04 24.37 -1.95
N PRO A 678 9.86 24.04 -3.24
CA PRO A 678 10.96 24.03 -4.20
C PRO A 678 11.43 25.47 -4.49
N ALA A 679 12.71 25.61 -4.83
CA ALA A 679 13.27 26.90 -5.24
C ALA A 679 12.86 27.25 -6.68
N VAL A 680 12.38 28.49 -6.87
CA VAL A 680 11.94 29.07 -8.16
C VAL A 680 12.67 30.38 -8.45
N THR A 681 12.76 30.73 -9.73
CA THR A 681 13.42 31.94 -10.24
C THR A 681 12.38 32.94 -10.72
N ARG A 682 12.59 34.24 -10.46
CA ARG A 682 11.78 35.33 -11.01
C ARG A 682 12.63 36.25 -11.87
N VAL A 683 12.03 36.78 -12.94
CA VAL A 683 12.63 37.72 -13.90
C VAL A 683 12.01 39.11 -13.74
N THR A 684 12.87 40.14 -13.70
CA THR A 684 12.44 41.54 -13.62
C THR A 684 11.62 41.92 -14.85
N ARG A 685 10.52 42.67 -14.64
CA ARG A 685 9.70 43.20 -15.74
C ARG A 685 10.54 44.03 -16.71
N GLN A 686 10.33 43.81 -18.01
CA GLN A 686 10.96 44.56 -19.10
C GLN A 686 9.87 45.04 -20.07
N GLU A 687 9.93 46.30 -20.53
CA GLU A 687 9.01 46.85 -21.53
C GLU A 687 9.43 46.42 -22.96
N THR A 688 9.64 45.12 -23.14
CA THR A 688 10.07 44.48 -24.39
C THR A 688 9.27 43.18 -24.58
N SER A 689 9.27 42.63 -25.79
CA SER A 689 8.70 41.31 -26.10
C SER A 689 9.32 40.71 -27.36
N GLY A 690 9.14 39.41 -27.52
CA GLY A 690 9.63 38.68 -28.67
C GLY A 690 9.09 37.26 -28.67
N LEU A 691 8.84 36.72 -29.86
CA LEU A 691 8.44 35.33 -30.01
C LEU A 691 9.63 34.40 -29.79
N GLY A 692 9.42 33.35 -29.00
CA GLY A 692 10.26 32.17 -28.89
C GLY A 692 9.43 30.89 -29.07
N ILE A 693 10.08 29.85 -29.57
CA ILE A 693 9.46 28.56 -29.94
C ILE A 693 10.30 27.43 -29.37
N ALA A 694 9.65 26.43 -28.77
CA ALA A 694 10.26 25.15 -28.42
C ALA A 694 9.33 23.99 -28.77
N SER A 695 9.80 23.04 -29.58
CA SER A 695 9.02 21.85 -29.96
C SER A 695 9.31 20.67 -29.05
N GLU A 696 8.33 19.79 -28.87
CA GLU A 696 8.48 18.53 -28.12
C GLU A 696 9.78 17.79 -28.47
N GLY A 697 10.42 17.23 -27.46
CA GLY A 697 11.73 16.58 -27.57
C GLY A 697 12.94 17.52 -27.56
N ASN A 698 12.73 18.83 -27.46
CA ASN A 698 13.79 19.85 -27.39
C ASN A 698 13.68 20.66 -26.10
N GLU A 699 14.78 20.82 -25.35
CA GLU A 699 14.82 21.74 -24.20
C GLU A 699 14.81 23.22 -24.62
N THR A 700 15.38 23.55 -25.78
CA THR A 700 15.28 24.88 -26.41
C THR A 700 15.19 24.69 -27.92
N GLY A 701 14.48 25.56 -28.63
CA GLY A 701 14.41 25.51 -30.09
C GLY A 701 13.69 24.30 -30.68
N THR A 702 14.04 23.97 -31.93
CA THR A 702 13.29 23.08 -32.82
C THR A 702 14.16 22.09 -33.59
N GLN A 703 15.39 21.84 -33.13
CA GLN A 703 16.42 21.13 -33.87
C GLN A 703 16.11 19.64 -34.07
N ARG A 704 15.51 18.98 -33.06
CA ARG A 704 15.02 17.59 -33.16
C ARG A 704 13.63 17.59 -33.81
N PRO A 705 13.43 16.94 -34.97
CA PRO A 705 12.14 16.90 -35.64
C PRO A 705 11.05 16.19 -34.84
N LEU A 706 9.83 16.69 -34.97
CA LEU A 706 8.63 16.05 -34.44
C LEU A 706 8.32 14.79 -35.26
N SER A 707 8.45 13.64 -34.63
CA SER A 707 8.26 12.34 -35.28
C SER A 707 6.85 11.81 -35.04
N PHE A 708 6.20 11.32 -36.09
CA PHE A 708 4.84 10.76 -36.08
C PHE A 708 4.79 9.41 -36.80
N SER A 709 3.98 8.48 -36.28
CA SER A 709 3.71 7.19 -36.94
C SER A 709 2.21 6.95 -37.09
N SER A 710 1.82 6.44 -38.26
CA SER A 710 0.43 6.05 -38.57
C SER A 710 -0.09 4.90 -37.71
N ALA A 711 0.79 4.16 -37.03
CA ALA A 711 0.45 3.15 -36.05
C ALA A 711 -0.05 3.78 -34.73
N THR A 712 0.74 4.70 -34.15
CA THR A 712 0.47 5.36 -32.87
C THR A 712 -0.58 6.46 -32.95
N ARG A 713 -0.60 7.23 -34.06
CA ARG A 713 -1.53 8.35 -34.32
C ARG A 713 -1.56 9.41 -33.22
N ASP A 714 -0.44 9.54 -32.54
CA ASP A 714 -0.23 10.49 -31.46
C ASP A 714 0.02 11.91 -31.97
N ARG A 715 -0.36 12.88 -31.15
CA ARG A 715 -0.11 14.30 -31.38
C ARG A 715 1.24 14.72 -30.78
N ARG A 716 1.80 15.83 -31.28
CA ARG A 716 3.02 16.47 -30.75
C ARG A 716 2.73 17.91 -30.37
N PHE A 717 3.46 18.48 -29.43
CA PHE A 717 3.29 19.89 -29.08
C PHE A 717 4.45 20.79 -29.52
N VAL A 718 4.09 22.07 -29.69
CA VAL A 718 5.01 23.20 -29.76
C VAL A 718 4.57 24.23 -28.73
N ASP A 719 5.45 24.58 -27.80
CA ASP A 719 5.26 25.70 -26.90
C ASP A 719 5.65 27.00 -27.64
N VAL A 720 4.69 27.92 -27.75
CA VAL A 720 4.84 29.25 -28.33
C VAL A 720 4.85 30.26 -27.18
N PHE A 721 5.94 30.99 -26.98
CA PHE A 721 6.12 31.81 -25.78
C PHE A 721 6.68 33.20 -26.05
N ASN A 722 6.42 34.11 -25.12
CA ASN A 722 6.98 35.44 -25.07
C ASN A 722 8.31 35.44 -24.31
N THR A 723 9.33 36.08 -24.87
CA THR A 723 10.61 36.35 -24.21
C THR A 723 10.60 37.65 -23.39
N GLY A 724 9.46 38.34 -23.29
CA GLY A 724 9.28 39.58 -22.52
C GLY A 724 7.91 39.67 -21.81
N PHE A 725 7.35 40.88 -21.67
CA PHE A 725 6.18 41.16 -20.79
C PHE A 725 5.04 41.96 -21.44
N LEU A 726 5.23 42.46 -22.65
CA LEU A 726 4.19 43.09 -23.46
C LEU A 726 3.46 42.01 -24.30
N ALA A 727 2.36 42.36 -24.93
CA ALA A 727 1.70 41.46 -25.87
C ALA A 727 2.59 41.20 -27.10
N VAL A 728 2.64 39.96 -27.57
CA VAL A 728 3.27 39.58 -28.84
C VAL A 728 2.27 38.80 -29.71
N ASP A 729 2.14 39.26 -30.96
CA ASP A 729 1.35 38.58 -31.99
C ASP A 729 2.18 37.47 -32.64
N TRP A 730 1.54 36.33 -32.91
CA TRP A 730 2.14 35.21 -33.61
C TRP A 730 1.16 34.58 -34.60
N ALA A 731 1.71 33.97 -35.64
CA ALA A 731 0.98 33.12 -36.57
C ALA A 731 1.72 31.79 -36.77
N ALA A 732 1.01 30.75 -37.21
CA ALA A 732 1.58 29.47 -37.59
C ALA A 732 0.95 28.93 -38.88
N GLU A 733 1.80 28.47 -39.79
CA GLU A 733 1.41 27.92 -41.08
C GLU A 733 1.93 26.49 -41.23
N ALA A 734 1.05 25.57 -41.62
CA ALA A 734 1.39 24.20 -41.95
C ALA A 734 1.87 24.10 -43.40
N GLY A 735 3.09 23.59 -43.63
CA GLY A 735 3.64 23.43 -44.98
C GLY A 735 2.92 22.38 -45.85
N HIS A 736 2.02 21.57 -45.27
CA HIS A 736 1.26 20.54 -45.98
C HIS A 736 -0.20 20.45 -45.51
N PRO A 737 -1.16 20.14 -46.40
CA PRO A 737 -2.60 20.07 -46.08
C PRO A 737 -3.02 18.84 -45.25
N TRP A 738 -2.05 17.97 -44.92
CA TRP A 738 -2.21 16.84 -44.01
C TRP A 738 -1.69 17.12 -42.59
N VAL A 739 -1.12 18.29 -42.32
CA VAL A 739 -0.80 18.74 -40.95
C VAL A 739 -1.97 19.57 -40.42
N ARG A 740 -2.41 19.29 -39.20
CA ARG A 740 -3.45 20.04 -38.48
C ARG A 740 -2.84 20.71 -37.26
N LEU A 741 -3.21 21.97 -37.01
CA LEU A 741 -2.77 22.77 -35.86
C LEU A 741 -3.97 23.08 -34.97
N SER A 742 -3.82 22.97 -33.65
CA SER A 742 -4.88 23.36 -32.70
C SER A 742 -5.12 24.87 -32.64
N SER A 743 -4.14 25.67 -33.06
CA SER A 743 -4.27 27.10 -33.36
C SER A 743 -3.25 27.51 -34.43
N ALA A 744 -3.66 28.42 -35.30
CA ALA A 744 -2.84 29.00 -36.37
C ALA A 744 -2.35 30.43 -36.05
N GLY A 745 -2.58 30.95 -34.85
CA GLY A 745 -2.11 32.27 -34.44
C GLY A 745 -2.87 32.88 -33.26
N GLY A 746 -2.48 34.10 -32.91
CA GLY A 746 -3.14 34.92 -31.89
C GLY A 746 -2.17 35.91 -31.25
N THR A 747 -2.61 36.51 -30.15
CA THR A 747 -1.81 37.40 -29.29
C THR A 747 -1.58 36.72 -27.95
N LEU A 748 -0.38 36.80 -27.39
CA LEU A 748 -0.07 36.25 -26.06
C LEU A 748 0.81 37.18 -25.23
N THR A 749 0.70 37.09 -23.90
CA THR A 749 1.53 37.80 -22.92
C THR A 749 2.59 36.88 -22.31
N GLU A 750 2.25 35.63 -21.99
CA GLU A 750 3.21 34.63 -21.49
C GLU A 750 3.53 33.57 -22.54
N GLN A 751 2.57 32.70 -22.86
CA GLN A 751 2.75 31.54 -23.73
C GLN A 751 1.43 30.80 -24.03
N THR A 752 1.42 30.05 -25.12
CA THR A 752 0.39 29.05 -25.46
C THR A 752 1.04 27.76 -25.96
N ARG A 753 0.26 26.67 -26.04
CA ARG A 753 0.69 25.39 -26.62
C ARG A 753 -0.11 25.10 -27.88
N VAL A 754 0.59 24.84 -28.98
CA VAL A 754 -0.01 24.39 -30.23
C VAL A 754 0.21 22.88 -30.34
N TRP A 755 -0.88 22.13 -30.41
CA TRP A 755 -0.85 20.72 -30.77
C TRP A 755 -0.81 20.56 -32.29
N ILE A 756 0.07 19.69 -32.75
CA ILE A 756 0.27 19.30 -34.14
C ILE A 756 -0.23 17.86 -34.28
N GLU A 757 -1.16 17.67 -35.21
CA GLU A 757 -1.80 16.39 -35.54
C GLU A 757 -1.66 16.09 -37.04
N ILE A 758 -1.76 14.82 -37.40
CA ILE A 758 -1.62 14.34 -38.77
C ILE A 758 -2.96 13.81 -39.28
N ASP A 759 -3.41 14.35 -40.41
CA ASP A 759 -4.56 13.84 -41.16
C ASP A 759 -4.16 12.62 -41.98
N TRP A 760 -4.13 11.45 -41.34
CA TRP A 760 -3.70 10.18 -41.93
C TRP A 760 -4.47 9.76 -43.21
N ALA A 761 -5.62 10.37 -43.50
CA ALA A 761 -6.35 10.15 -44.75
C ALA A 761 -5.80 10.97 -45.94
N ARG A 762 -4.89 11.92 -45.69
CA ARG A 762 -4.30 12.85 -46.69
C ARG A 762 -2.77 12.74 -46.82
N VAL A 763 -2.10 12.00 -45.94
CA VAL A 763 -0.66 11.73 -46.04
C VAL A 763 -0.42 10.65 -47.11
N PRO A 764 0.50 10.84 -48.08
CA PRO A 764 0.91 9.76 -48.97
C PRO A 764 1.63 8.64 -48.21
N GLU A 765 1.46 7.38 -48.62
CA GLU A 765 2.13 6.25 -47.96
C GLU A 765 3.67 6.37 -48.02
N GLY A 766 4.36 5.80 -47.03
CA GLY A 766 5.82 5.86 -46.85
C GLY A 766 6.28 6.95 -45.88
N ALA A 767 7.58 7.27 -45.94
CA ALA A 767 8.18 8.34 -45.14
C ALA A 767 7.97 9.70 -45.82
N GLN A 768 7.46 10.66 -45.08
CA GLN A 768 7.19 12.03 -45.52
C GLN A 768 7.89 13.03 -44.60
N ASP A 769 8.46 14.06 -45.21
CA ASP A 769 8.96 15.24 -44.52
C ASP A 769 7.90 16.35 -44.54
N GLY A 770 7.91 17.19 -43.52
CA GLY A 770 7.05 18.37 -43.47
C GLY A 770 7.59 19.43 -42.52
N THR A 771 6.95 20.61 -42.52
CA THR A 771 7.35 21.73 -41.66
C THR A 771 6.12 22.47 -41.15
N VAL A 772 6.18 22.99 -39.92
CA VAL A 772 5.30 24.07 -39.45
C VAL A 772 6.14 25.32 -39.23
N VAL A 773 5.68 26.44 -39.75
CA VAL A 773 6.39 27.73 -39.70
C VAL A 773 5.66 28.65 -38.73
N PHE A 774 6.35 29.13 -37.71
CA PHE A 774 5.84 30.11 -36.75
C PHE A 774 6.45 31.48 -37.03
N THR A 775 5.65 32.55 -37.01
CA THR A 775 6.08 33.91 -37.34
C THR A 775 5.60 34.96 -36.34
N SER A 776 6.37 36.05 -36.22
CA SER A 776 6.03 37.25 -35.44
C SER A 776 6.70 38.44 -36.13
N GLY A 777 5.95 39.21 -36.91
CA GLY A 777 6.51 40.22 -37.81
C GLY A 777 7.51 39.58 -38.78
N ALA A 778 8.74 40.08 -38.80
CA ALA A 778 9.82 39.54 -39.65
C ALA A 778 10.54 38.30 -39.07
N ARG A 779 10.26 37.89 -37.82
CA ARG A 779 10.86 36.67 -37.24
C ARG A 779 10.14 35.43 -37.75
N ARG A 780 10.90 34.38 -38.07
CA ARG A 780 10.44 33.08 -38.58
C ARG A 780 11.16 31.96 -37.83
N PHE A 781 10.41 30.96 -37.40
CA PHE A 781 10.91 29.73 -36.77
C PHE A 781 10.32 28.53 -37.50
N GLU A 782 11.13 27.53 -37.78
CA GLU A 782 10.69 26.32 -38.50
C GLU A 782 10.76 25.11 -37.57
N VAL A 783 9.66 24.36 -37.51
CA VAL A 783 9.53 23.10 -36.78
C VAL A 783 9.50 21.97 -37.81
N PRO A 784 10.60 21.20 -37.99
CA PRO A 784 10.63 20.09 -38.91
C PRO A 784 9.81 18.91 -38.37
N LEU A 785 9.11 18.22 -39.26
CA LEU A 785 8.30 17.03 -39.00
C LEU A 785 8.87 15.84 -39.78
N LYS A 786 8.82 14.65 -39.16
CA LYS A 786 9.07 13.35 -39.81
C LYS A 786 7.83 12.48 -39.62
N VAL A 787 7.21 12.02 -40.71
CA VAL A 787 5.95 11.27 -40.67
C VAL A 787 6.10 9.94 -41.39
N VAL A 788 5.76 8.84 -40.72
CA VAL A 788 5.76 7.49 -41.30
C VAL A 788 4.32 7.01 -41.47
N ALA A 789 3.89 6.85 -42.73
CA ALA A 789 2.54 6.47 -43.12
C ALA A 789 2.51 5.10 -43.81
N ASP A 790 2.39 4.01 -43.03
CA ASP A 790 2.33 2.63 -43.54
C ASP A 790 0.94 2.25 -44.09
N GLY A 791 -0.04 3.15 -43.96
CA GLY A 791 -1.42 2.97 -44.42
C GLY A 791 -2.31 2.18 -43.45
N GLU A 792 -3.61 2.45 -43.51
CA GLU A 792 -4.64 1.82 -42.65
C GLU A 792 -4.62 0.28 -42.76
N ARG A 793 -4.28 -0.26 -43.94
CA ARG A 793 -4.19 -1.70 -44.19
C ARG A 793 -3.02 -2.36 -43.47
N ALA A 794 -1.88 -1.68 -43.33
CA ALA A 794 -0.75 -2.21 -42.56
C ALA A 794 -1.08 -2.19 -41.07
N ARG A 795 -1.56 -1.05 -40.55
CA ARG A 795 -2.00 -0.90 -39.14
C ARG A 795 -2.96 -2.01 -38.72
N ARG A 796 -4.06 -2.22 -39.47
CA ARG A 796 -5.07 -3.26 -39.18
C ARG A 796 -4.58 -4.71 -39.33
N ARG A 797 -3.47 -4.93 -40.03
CA ARG A 797 -2.90 -6.28 -40.26
C ARG A 797 -1.69 -6.59 -39.39
N ALA A 798 -1.17 -5.60 -38.67
CA ALA A 798 -0.09 -5.80 -37.71
C ALA A 798 -0.46 -6.88 -36.69
N ARG A 799 0.53 -7.66 -36.27
CA ARG A 799 0.43 -8.61 -35.17
C ARG A 799 1.53 -8.28 -34.17
N GLY A 800 1.19 -8.22 -32.88
CA GLY A 800 2.15 -7.78 -31.88
C GLY A 800 2.33 -6.27 -31.81
N PHE A 801 3.27 -5.84 -30.97
CA PHE A 801 3.59 -4.44 -30.71
C PHE A 801 4.41 -3.87 -31.85
N VAL A 802 3.97 -2.76 -32.43
CA VAL A 802 4.64 -2.14 -33.58
C VAL A 802 5.67 -1.12 -33.14
N GLU A 803 6.90 -1.24 -33.66
CA GLU A 803 7.94 -0.22 -33.52
C GLU A 803 7.47 1.12 -34.08
N ALA A 804 7.55 2.17 -33.27
CA ALA A 804 7.19 3.53 -33.67
C ALA A 804 8.01 4.53 -32.87
N ASN A 805 8.36 5.67 -33.49
CA ASN A 805 9.09 6.76 -32.84
C ASN A 805 10.43 6.32 -32.19
N GLY A 806 11.05 5.25 -32.71
CA GLY A 806 12.34 4.71 -32.26
C GLY A 806 12.27 3.84 -30.99
N TYR A 807 11.13 3.22 -30.67
CA TYR A 807 11.04 2.23 -29.60
C TYR A 807 9.88 1.25 -29.78
N VAL A 808 9.92 0.18 -28.98
CA VAL A 808 8.79 -0.70 -28.65
C VAL A 808 8.61 -0.70 -27.12
N SER A 809 7.42 -0.35 -26.64
CA SER A 809 7.06 -0.36 -25.21
C SER A 809 5.92 -1.32 -24.95
N ILE A 810 6.02 -2.13 -23.90
CA ILE A 810 5.13 -3.27 -23.60
C ILE A 810 4.83 -3.28 -22.10
N ASP A 811 3.56 -3.26 -21.71
CA ASP A 811 3.16 -3.60 -20.34
C ASP A 811 3.18 -5.13 -20.21
N ALA A 812 3.89 -5.68 -19.22
CA ALA A 812 4.24 -7.11 -19.19
C ALA A 812 3.04 -8.06 -19.08
N VAL A 813 1.88 -7.54 -18.64
CA VAL A 813 0.62 -8.29 -18.61
C VAL A 813 0.03 -8.55 -19.99
N HIS A 814 0.35 -7.72 -20.99
CA HIS A 814 -0.10 -7.82 -22.39
C HIS A 814 0.72 -8.84 -23.22
N THR A 815 0.99 -10.00 -22.63
CA THR A 815 1.63 -11.15 -23.29
C THR A 815 0.68 -11.83 -24.28
N GLU A 816 1.20 -12.27 -25.43
CA GLU A 816 0.44 -13.10 -26.38
C GLU A 816 0.19 -14.50 -25.82
N ARG A 817 1.20 -15.08 -25.14
CA ARG A 817 1.14 -16.46 -24.66
C ARG A 817 2.00 -16.66 -23.42
N ARG A 818 1.37 -17.21 -22.39
CA ARG A 818 2.03 -17.79 -21.21
C ARG A 818 2.26 -19.28 -21.44
N VAL A 819 3.42 -19.76 -21.07
CA VAL A 819 3.84 -21.15 -21.29
C VAL A 819 4.35 -21.69 -19.97
N ALA A 820 3.54 -22.50 -19.29
CA ALA A 820 3.91 -23.16 -18.04
C ALA A 820 4.88 -24.34 -18.27
N ARG A 821 5.66 -24.65 -17.24
CA ARG A 821 6.58 -25.80 -17.18
C ARG A 821 6.68 -26.31 -15.75
N GLY A 822 6.48 -27.62 -15.57
CA GLY A 822 6.42 -28.21 -14.24
C GLY A 822 5.31 -27.58 -13.38
N HIS A 823 5.61 -27.31 -12.12
CA HIS A 823 4.71 -26.63 -11.18
C HIS A 823 4.83 -25.09 -11.22
N ALA A 824 5.87 -24.56 -11.86
CA ALA A 824 6.15 -23.14 -11.92
C ALA A 824 5.45 -22.47 -13.12
N HIS A 825 5.00 -21.22 -12.94
CA HIS A 825 4.29 -20.45 -13.96
C HIS A 825 4.33 -18.95 -13.70
N TRP A 826 3.85 -18.16 -14.67
CA TRP A 826 3.71 -16.70 -14.55
C TRP A 826 2.24 -16.30 -14.33
N ARG A 827 1.88 -15.82 -13.13
CA ARG A 827 0.55 -15.25 -12.84
C ARG A 827 0.49 -13.75 -13.21
N THR A 828 -0.70 -13.17 -13.20
CA THR A 828 -0.90 -11.71 -13.22
C THR A 828 -1.33 -11.27 -11.84
N VAL A 829 -0.76 -10.19 -11.32
CA VAL A 829 -1.20 -9.55 -10.08
C VAL A 829 -1.76 -8.17 -10.41
N ARG A 830 -3.06 -7.97 -10.18
CA ARG A 830 -3.76 -6.71 -10.50
C ARG A 830 -3.40 -5.61 -9.50
N GLY A 831 -3.26 -4.38 -9.99
CA GLY A 831 -2.89 -3.21 -9.18
C GLY A 831 -1.44 -3.19 -8.69
N LEU A 832 -0.61 -4.17 -9.09
CA LEU A 832 0.81 -4.24 -8.76
C LEU A 832 1.65 -3.50 -9.80
N GLY A 833 2.63 -2.71 -9.35
CA GLY A 833 3.58 -2.01 -10.21
C GLY A 833 3.11 -0.61 -10.64
N ARG A 834 3.78 -0.04 -11.64
CA ARG A 834 3.52 1.34 -12.11
C ARG A 834 2.36 1.40 -13.12
N ARG A 835 1.92 0.24 -13.63
CA ARG A 835 0.84 0.08 -14.62
C ARG A 835 -0.41 -0.50 -13.97
N SER A 836 -1.30 -1.09 -14.77
CA SER A 836 -2.56 -1.67 -14.26
C SER A 836 -2.34 -2.97 -13.48
N ALA A 837 -1.25 -3.67 -13.74
CA ALA A 837 -0.92 -4.98 -13.19
C ALA A 837 0.51 -5.39 -13.61
N ALA A 838 1.13 -6.30 -12.86
CA ALA A 838 2.42 -6.92 -13.16
C ALA A 838 2.30 -8.44 -13.33
N VAL A 839 3.34 -9.10 -13.83
CA VAL A 839 3.40 -10.56 -13.99
C VAL A 839 4.44 -11.20 -13.08
N GLU A 840 4.04 -12.18 -12.29
CA GLU A 840 4.88 -12.75 -11.22
C GLU A 840 5.19 -14.24 -11.48
N ALA A 841 6.46 -14.62 -11.30
CA ALA A 841 6.95 -15.99 -11.34
C ALA A 841 6.69 -16.74 -10.02
N VAL A 842 5.89 -17.79 -10.07
CA VAL A 842 5.30 -18.48 -8.89
C VAL A 842 5.29 -20.02 -9.03
N PRO A 843 5.19 -20.78 -7.93
CA PRO A 843 5.18 -20.35 -6.52
C PRO A 843 6.54 -19.77 -6.08
N SER A 844 6.56 -18.97 -5.02
CA SER A 844 7.82 -18.35 -4.56
C SER A 844 8.86 -19.36 -4.06
N THR A 845 8.40 -20.54 -3.66
CA THR A 845 9.17 -21.69 -3.17
C THR A 845 9.72 -22.60 -4.27
N ALA A 846 9.47 -22.30 -5.55
CA ALA A 846 9.97 -23.11 -6.66
C ALA A 846 11.51 -23.05 -6.78
N ALA A 847 12.16 -24.17 -7.10
CA ALA A 847 13.60 -24.20 -7.31
C ALA A 847 14.02 -23.40 -8.57
N PRO A 848 15.15 -22.67 -8.54
CA PRO A 848 15.70 -21.99 -9.72
C PRO A 848 15.96 -22.91 -10.92
N ILE A 849 15.66 -22.41 -12.11
CA ILE A 849 15.86 -23.11 -13.39
C ILE A 849 17.03 -22.43 -14.12
N THR A 850 18.20 -23.06 -14.12
CA THR A 850 19.47 -22.46 -14.59
C THR A 850 20.01 -23.05 -15.89
N ALA A 851 19.43 -24.13 -16.40
CA ALA A 851 19.85 -24.82 -17.62
C ALA A 851 18.66 -25.13 -18.53
N ASP A 852 18.91 -25.23 -19.84
CA ASP A 852 17.93 -25.58 -20.87
C ASP A 852 16.61 -24.79 -20.78
N LEU A 853 16.72 -23.47 -20.56
CA LEU A 853 15.58 -22.58 -20.27
C LEU A 853 14.43 -22.70 -21.28
N ALA A 854 14.73 -22.82 -22.57
CA ALA A 854 13.72 -22.97 -23.62
C ALA A 854 12.88 -24.26 -23.49
N ALA A 855 13.44 -25.31 -22.88
CA ALA A 855 12.76 -26.56 -22.60
C ALA A 855 12.06 -26.53 -21.23
N HIS A 856 12.74 -26.07 -20.18
CA HIS A 856 12.30 -26.26 -18.79
C HIS A 856 11.74 -25.02 -18.09
N ALA A 857 12.07 -23.81 -18.50
CA ALA A 857 11.62 -22.60 -17.81
C ALA A 857 10.21 -22.15 -18.27
N PRO A 858 9.34 -21.72 -17.34
CA PRO A 858 8.12 -21.01 -17.70
C PRO A 858 8.44 -19.70 -18.42
N GLU A 859 7.78 -19.44 -19.54
CA GLU A 859 8.05 -18.28 -20.39
C GLU A 859 6.80 -17.45 -20.71
N LEU A 860 7.03 -16.15 -20.91
CA LEU A 860 6.11 -15.17 -21.47
C LEU A 860 6.56 -14.85 -22.90
N ARG A 861 5.62 -14.84 -23.84
CA ARG A 861 5.88 -14.51 -25.24
C ARG A 861 5.16 -13.22 -25.65
N TYR A 862 5.88 -12.33 -26.32
CA TYR A 862 5.35 -11.07 -26.84
C TYR A 862 5.70 -10.98 -28.32
N ARG A 863 4.71 -10.89 -29.21
CA ARG A 863 5.00 -10.59 -30.61
C ARG A 863 5.35 -9.11 -30.75
N VAL A 864 6.42 -8.83 -31.47
CA VAL A 864 6.94 -7.48 -31.75
C VAL A 864 7.15 -7.37 -33.25
N ARG A 865 6.91 -6.18 -33.82
CA ARG A 865 7.19 -5.89 -35.23
C ARG A 865 8.23 -4.78 -35.35
N PHE A 866 9.43 -5.15 -35.80
CA PHE A 866 10.52 -4.21 -36.06
C PHE A 866 10.45 -3.65 -37.49
N ALA A 867 10.81 -2.38 -37.64
CA ALA A 867 10.87 -1.66 -38.92
C ALA A 867 12.23 -1.82 -39.61
N GLY A 868 13.29 -2.13 -38.86
CA GLY A 868 14.66 -2.29 -39.37
C GLY A 868 15.46 -3.37 -38.66
N THR A 869 16.68 -3.58 -39.14
CA THR A 869 17.66 -4.53 -38.57
C THR A 869 18.66 -3.80 -37.66
N GLY A 870 19.14 -4.46 -36.62
CA GLY A 870 20.16 -3.91 -35.73
C GLY A 870 20.30 -4.69 -34.43
N THR A 871 21.23 -4.27 -33.58
CA THR A 871 21.31 -4.72 -32.18
C THR A 871 20.75 -3.62 -31.29
N PHE A 872 19.63 -3.90 -30.63
CA PHE A 872 18.84 -2.93 -29.88
C PHE A 872 18.89 -3.25 -28.38
N PRO A 873 19.16 -2.26 -27.50
CA PRO A 873 19.07 -2.47 -26.07
C PRO A 873 17.62 -2.70 -25.63
N VAL A 874 17.44 -3.63 -24.69
CA VAL A 874 16.16 -3.94 -24.05
C VAL A 874 16.28 -3.66 -22.56
N THR A 875 15.31 -2.95 -21.99
CA THR A 875 15.16 -2.78 -20.55
C THR A 875 13.93 -3.55 -20.07
N VAL A 876 14.14 -4.46 -19.12
CA VAL A 876 13.07 -5.15 -18.39
C VAL A 876 12.93 -4.47 -17.04
N PHE A 877 11.75 -3.92 -16.77
CA PHE A 877 11.39 -3.26 -15.52
C PHE A 877 10.74 -4.31 -14.60
N ARG A 878 11.44 -4.69 -13.52
CA ARG A 878 10.90 -5.60 -12.50
C ARG A 878 10.65 -4.87 -11.19
N LEU A 879 9.82 -5.40 -10.32
CA LEU A 879 9.73 -4.94 -8.94
C LEU A 879 10.99 -5.35 -8.15
N PRO A 880 11.44 -4.56 -7.16
CA PRO A 880 12.73 -4.73 -6.49
C PRO A 880 12.71 -5.81 -5.39
N SER A 881 12.11 -6.98 -5.65
CA SER A 881 12.10 -8.09 -4.69
C SER A 881 13.52 -8.63 -4.45
N LEU A 882 13.82 -9.00 -3.20
CA LEU A 882 15.16 -9.38 -2.71
C LEU A 882 15.25 -10.89 -2.38
N ASP A 883 16.47 -11.40 -2.25
CA ASP A 883 16.81 -12.74 -1.76
C ASP A 883 18.26 -12.77 -1.28
N GLU A 884 18.49 -12.47 0.00
CA GLU A 884 19.85 -12.30 0.52
C GLU A 884 20.67 -13.60 0.63
N ARG A 885 20.06 -14.77 0.40
CA ARG A 885 20.76 -16.06 0.29
C ARG A 885 20.92 -16.55 -1.15
N GLY A 886 20.16 -15.98 -2.08
CA GLY A 886 20.01 -16.48 -3.44
C GLY A 886 20.38 -15.45 -4.49
N ALA A 887 19.53 -15.38 -5.52
CA ALA A 887 19.67 -14.45 -6.64
C ALA A 887 18.28 -14.08 -7.18
N ARG A 888 18.21 -12.97 -7.92
CA ARG A 888 16.98 -12.52 -8.57
C ARG A 888 17.22 -12.34 -10.06
N ARG A 889 17.22 -13.47 -10.77
CA ARG A 889 17.49 -13.57 -12.22
C ARG A 889 16.25 -13.90 -13.03
N LEU A 890 16.21 -13.37 -14.24
CA LEU A 890 15.32 -13.79 -15.33
C LEU A 890 16.15 -13.95 -16.61
N ALA A 891 15.59 -14.48 -17.70
CA ALA A 891 16.29 -14.48 -18.98
C ALA A 891 15.44 -13.89 -20.11
N LEU A 892 16.11 -13.35 -21.13
CA LEU A 892 15.51 -12.74 -22.31
C LEU A 892 16.04 -13.41 -23.59
N ALA A 893 15.17 -13.70 -24.55
CA ALA A 893 15.57 -14.10 -25.91
C ALA A 893 14.68 -13.43 -26.98
N LEU A 894 15.20 -13.34 -28.20
CA LEU A 894 14.42 -13.03 -29.40
C LEU A 894 14.34 -14.28 -30.27
N ASP A 895 13.13 -14.70 -30.63
CA ASP A 895 12.86 -15.90 -31.42
C ASP A 895 13.52 -17.16 -30.84
N ASP A 896 14.39 -17.82 -31.62
CA ASP A 896 15.16 -19.00 -31.24
C ASP A 896 16.64 -18.68 -30.91
N GLN A 897 16.97 -17.39 -30.70
CA GLN A 897 18.32 -16.99 -30.25
C GLN A 897 18.58 -17.48 -28.81
N PRO A 898 19.85 -17.72 -28.43
CA PRO A 898 20.20 -18.13 -27.07
C PRO A 898 19.71 -17.12 -26.02
N PRO A 899 19.05 -17.57 -24.93
CA PRO A 899 18.62 -16.66 -23.86
C PRO A 899 19.79 -16.03 -23.11
N VAL A 900 19.71 -14.72 -22.88
CA VAL A 900 20.62 -13.96 -22.03
C VAL A 900 20.03 -13.90 -20.63
N VAL A 901 20.75 -14.43 -19.63
CA VAL A 901 20.37 -14.33 -18.21
C VAL A 901 20.74 -12.96 -17.68
N LEU A 902 19.77 -12.28 -17.07
CA LEU A 902 19.91 -10.99 -16.41
C LEU A 902 19.81 -11.20 -14.91
N SER A 903 20.73 -10.62 -14.13
CA SER A 903 20.72 -10.68 -12.67
C SER A 903 20.41 -9.30 -12.09
N GLY A 904 19.40 -9.23 -11.24
CA GLY A 904 19.08 -8.04 -10.45
C GLY A 904 19.74 -8.01 -9.08
N GLN A 905 19.54 -6.90 -8.38
CA GLN A 905 19.90 -6.71 -6.98
C GLN A 905 19.10 -7.67 -6.09
N ALA A 906 19.81 -8.50 -5.32
CA ALA A 906 19.22 -9.46 -4.39
C ALA A 906 19.37 -9.06 -2.92
N VAL A 907 20.19 -8.05 -2.60
CA VAL A 907 20.56 -7.67 -1.22
C VAL A 907 20.18 -6.22 -0.90
N ALA A 908 19.64 -5.97 0.31
CA ALA A 908 19.47 -4.62 0.83
C ALA A 908 20.77 -4.12 1.46
N THR A 909 21.44 -3.19 0.79
CA THR A 909 22.76 -2.68 1.19
C THR A 909 22.72 -1.46 2.10
N GLY A 910 21.55 -0.81 2.29
CA GLY A 910 21.36 0.31 3.22
C GLY A 910 22.08 1.63 2.84
N ASN A 911 22.91 1.64 1.79
CA ASN A 911 23.75 2.79 1.45
C ASN A 911 23.05 3.74 0.48
N ARG A 912 23.22 5.05 0.71
CA ARG A 912 22.52 6.06 -0.09
C ARG A 912 23.07 6.11 -1.52
N GLY A 913 22.20 5.97 -2.51
CA GLY A 913 22.54 6.12 -3.93
C GLY A 913 23.15 4.88 -4.59
N ASP A 914 23.23 3.75 -3.89
CA ASP A 914 23.58 2.45 -4.47
C ASP A 914 22.44 1.86 -5.33
N ALA A 915 22.60 0.63 -5.82
CA ALA A 915 21.59 -0.02 -6.66
C ALA A 915 20.28 -0.28 -5.92
N TRP A 916 20.32 -0.85 -4.70
CA TRP A 916 19.14 -1.08 -3.89
C TRP A 916 18.40 0.23 -3.58
N ALA A 917 19.12 1.26 -3.15
CA ALA A 917 18.55 2.56 -2.81
C ALA A 917 17.82 3.22 -4.00
N ARG A 918 18.40 3.14 -5.21
CA ARG A 918 17.72 3.63 -6.42
C ARG A 918 16.49 2.77 -6.73
N ASN A 919 16.62 1.45 -6.68
CA ASN A 919 15.54 0.51 -7.00
C ASN A 919 14.31 0.69 -6.08
N VAL A 920 14.50 0.94 -4.77
CA VAL A 920 13.37 1.18 -3.84
C VAL A 920 12.79 2.60 -3.95
N GLU A 921 13.62 3.62 -4.20
CA GLU A 921 13.14 4.98 -4.48
C GLU A 921 12.36 5.04 -5.81
N GLU A 922 12.73 4.21 -6.79
CA GLU A 922 12.00 4.06 -8.06
C GLU A 922 10.81 3.10 -7.96
N GLY A 923 10.81 2.16 -7.02
CA GLY A 923 9.81 1.09 -6.94
C GLY A 923 9.94 0.03 -8.05
N VAL A 924 11.00 0.12 -8.88
CA VAL A 924 11.36 -0.84 -9.93
C VAL A 924 12.88 -0.91 -10.07
N GLU A 925 13.36 -2.05 -10.55
CA GLU A 925 14.71 -2.28 -11.03
C GLU A 925 14.72 -2.41 -12.57
N LYS A 926 15.69 -1.75 -13.21
CA LYS A 926 15.86 -1.71 -14.68
C LYS A 926 16.98 -2.67 -15.10
N LEU A 927 16.61 -3.89 -15.51
CA LEU A 927 17.56 -4.89 -16.03
C LEU A 927 17.78 -4.67 -17.52
N THR A 928 19.04 -4.55 -17.97
CA THR A 928 19.37 -4.24 -19.36
C THR A 928 20.02 -5.41 -20.10
N ALA A 929 19.62 -5.58 -21.36
CA ALA A 929 20.11 -6.60 -22.29
C ALA A 929 20.24 -6.00 -23.70
N THR A 930 20.64 -6.81 -24.67
CA THR A 930 20.47 -6.50 -26.10
C THR A 930 19.78 -7.65 -26.83
N VAL A 931 19.06 -7.32 -27.90
CA VAL A 931 18.54 -8.29 -28.87
C VAL A 931 19.02 -7.92 -30.27
N THR A 932 19.28 -8.91 -31.13
CA THR A 932 19.74 -8.66 -32.51
C THR A 932 18.65 -9.03 -33.50
N VAL A 933 18.15 -8.04 -34.23
CA VAL A 933 17.14 -8.18 -35.28
C VAL A 933 17.87 -8.29 -36.62
N THR A 934 17.88 -9.49 -37.21
CA THR A 934 18.62 -9.78 -38.45
C THR A 934 17.82 -9.49 -39.72
N GLU A 935 16.50 -9.47 -39.63
CA GLU A 935 15.57 -9.14 -40.72
C GLU A 935 14.44 -8.25 -40.17
N PRO A 936 13.92 -7.25 -40.91
CA PRO A 936 12.74 -6.50 -40.46
C PRO A 936 11.48 -7.36 -40.57
N GLY A 937 10.63 -7.36 -39.55
CA GLY A 937 9.44 -8.21 -39.58
C GLY A 937 8.81 -8.45 -38.22
N GLU A 938 8.06 -9.56 -38.13
CA GLU A 938 7.46 -10.04 -36.88
C GLU A 938 8.43 -10.98 -36.16
N HIS A 939 8.68 -10.72 -34.88
CA HIS A 939 9.54 -11.50 -33.99
C HIS A 939 8.79 -11.82 -32.69
N VAL A 940 9.29 -12.79 -31.92
CA VAL A 940 8.78 -13.13 -30.59
C VAL A 940 9.84 -12.84 -29.55
N LEU A 941 9.63 -11.77 -28.77
CA LEU A 941 10.40 -11.51 -27.55
C LEU A 941 9.92 -12.48 -26.46
N ARG A 942 10.87 -13.13 -25.79
CA ARG A 942 10.63 -14.21 -24.81
C ARG A 942 11.28 -13.85 -23.49
N VAL A 943 10.50 -13.88 -22.41
CA VAL A 943 11.00 -13.71 -21.03
C VAL A 943 10.82 -15.03 -20.28
N PHE A 944 11.91 -15.56 -19.72
CA PHE A 944 11.92 -16.81 -18.96
C PHE A 944 12.10 -16.53 -17.47
N MET A 945 11.42 -17.33 -16.65
CA MET A 945 11.72 -17.45 -15.23
C MET A 945 13.08 -18.16 -15.06
N VAL A 946 13.98 -17.60 -14.24
CA VAL A 946 15.18 -18.29 -13.76
C VAL A 946 15.04 -18.50 -12.26
N ASP A 947 14.87 -17.43 -11.49
CA ASP A 947 14.52 -17.48 -10.06
C ASP A 947 13.02 -17.15 -9.86
N PRO A 948 12.34 -17.70 -8.84
CA PRO A 948 10.95 -17.37 -8.50
C PRO A 948 10.83 -15.98 -7.84
N GLY A 949 9.61 -15.56 -7.49
CA GLY A 949 9.39 -14.34 -6.68
C GLY A 949 9.75 -13.03 -7.40
N ILE A 950 9.90 -13.07 -8.72
CA ILE A 950 10.16 -11.92 -9.58
C ILE A 950 8.85 -11.49 -10.21
N ALA A 951 8.50 -10.22 -10.04
CA ALA A 951 7.39 -9.58 -10.75
C ALA A 951 7.92 -8.60 -11.81
N VAL A 952 7.48 -8.73 -13.06
CA VAL A 952 7.83 -7.84 -14.18
C VAL A 952 6.66 -6.89 -14.45
N ASP A 953 6.95 -5.60 -14.53
CA ASP A 953 5.99 -4.51 -14.76
C ASP A 953 5.94 -4.15 -16.26
N GLN A 954 7.10 -3.91 -16.89
CA GLN A 954 7.20 -3.47 -18.27
C GLN A 954 8.45 -3.98 -19.00
N ILE A 955 8.42 -3.93 -20.33
CA ILE A 955 9.56 -4.23 -21.21
C ILE A 955 9.65 -3.15 -22.29
N VAL A 956 10.85 -2.60 -22.51
CA VAL A 956 11.10 -1.57 -23.52
C VAL A 956 12.29 -1.96 -24.39
N VAL A 957 12.12 -1.94 -25.70
CA VAL A 957 13.21 -2.03 -26.69
C VAL A 957 13.45 -0.64 -27.27
N ASP A 958 14.67 -0.12 -27.20
CA ASP A 958 15.03 1.16 -27.79
C ASP A 958 15.69 0.94 -29.16
N THR A 959 15.08 1.48 -30.21
CA THR A 959 15.62 1.44 -31.58
C THR A 959 16.27 2.77 -32.00
N GLY A 960 16.54 3.65 -31.03
CA GLY A 960 17.23 4.94 -31.20
C GLY A 960 16.36 6.17 -30.91
N GLY A 961 15.18 5.99 -30.33
CA GLY A 961 14.19 7.05 -30.11
C GLY A 961 14.20 7.64 -28.70
N LEU A 962 14.59 6.86 -27.69
CA LEU A 962 14.35 7.24 -26.30
C LEU A 962 15.24 8.39 -25.82
N PRO A 963 14.74 9.24 -24.89
CA PRO A 963 15.57 10.22 -24.22
C PRO A 963 16.49 9.52 -23.20
N VAL A 964 17.75 9.96 -23.15
CA VAL A 964 18.74 9.46 -22.18
C VAL A 964 18.25 9.76 -20.77
N GLY A 965 18.20 8.74 -19.91
CA GLY A 965 17.80 8.90 -18.51
C GLY A 965 16.29 9.02 -18.26
N ALA A 966 15.43 8.53 -19.18
CA ALA A 966 13.99 8.44 -18.95
C ALA A 966 13.63 7.78 -17.61
N TYR A 967 12.74 8.41 -16.84
CA TYR A 967 12.38 7.93 -15.51
C TYR A 967 11.34 6.80 -15.56
N LEU A 968 10.22 7.06 -16.24
CA LEU A 968 9.22 6.05 -16.60
C LEU A 968 9.55 5.42 -17.95
N ALA A 969 8.98 4.25 -18.22
CA ALA A 969 8.92 3.74 -19.59
C ALA A 969 7.98 4.62 -20.43
N PRO A 970 8.29 4.82 -21.73
CA PRO A 970 7.40 5.51 -22.67
C PRO A 970 6.00 4.86 -22.73
N PRO A 971 4.98 5.58 -23.21
CA PRO A 971 3.66 5.02 -23.46
C PRO A 971 3.72 3.71 -24.25
N GLU A 972 2.82 2.76 -23.95
CA GLU A 972 2.80 1.46 -24.61
C GLU A 972 2.66 1.61 -26.13
N SER A 973 3.40 0.81 -26.90
CA SER A 973 3.33 0.82 -28.36
C SER A 973 1.97 0.36 -28.88
N TYR A 974 1.65 0.71 -30.13
CA TYR A 974 0.43 0.25 -30.79
C TYR A 974 0.36 -1.28 -30.80
N HIS A 975 -0.74 -1.83 -30.28
CA HIS A 975 -1.09 -3.25 -30.39
C HIS A 975 -2.58 -3.36 -30.73
N PRO A 976 -2.99 -4.08 -31.80
CA PRO A 976 -4.36 -4.08 -32.31
C PRO A 976 -5.42 -4.62 -31.32
N VAL A 977 -5.00 -5.30 -30.25
CA VAL A 977 -5.88 -5.86 -29.20
C VAL A 977 -5.72 -5.16 -27.84
N PHE A 978 -4.52 -4.68 -27.50
CA PHE A 978 -4.19 -4.23 -26.14
C PHE A 978 -4.15 -2.70 -26.05
N ASN A 979 -3.52 -2.05 -27.03
CA ASN A 979 -3.48 -0.60 -27.17
C ASN A 979 -3.80 -0.19 -28.62
N PRO A 980 -5.07 -0.27 -29.05
CA PRO A 980 -5.45 -0.02 -30.44
C PRO A 980 -5.49 1.47 -30.81
N GLU A 981 -5.49 2.39 -29.84
CA GLU A 981 -5.46 3.84 -30.10
C GLU A 981 -4.57 4.57 -29.07
N PRO A 982 -3.23 4.46 -29.16
CA PRO A 982 -2.29 5.01 -28.18
C PRO A 982 -2.38 6.54 -28.02
N GLY A 983 -2.83 7.24 -29.07
CA GLY A 983 -2.84 8.70 -29.14
C GLY A 983 -4.16 9.39 -28.78
N THR A 984 -5.28 8.68 -28.60
CA THR A 984 -6.63 9.30 -28.56
C THR A 984 -7.19 9.57 -27.16
N GLY A 985 -6.36 9.51 -26.11
CA GLY A 985 -6.80 9.78 -24.75
C GLY A 985 -7.29 11.22 -24.57
N GLN A 986 -8.58 11.41 -24.23
CA GLN A 986 -9.08 12.71 -23.79
C GLN A 986 -8.45 13.08 -22.43
N GLY A 987 -8.04 14.34 -22.27
CA GLY A 987 -7.47 14.85 -21.00
C GLY A 987 -5.96 14.61 -20.81
N LEU A 988 -5.17 14.41 -21.87
CA LEU A 988 -3.70 14.36 -21.77
C LEU A 988 -3.05 15.74 -21.58
N ASP A 989 -3.85 16.81 -21.58
CA ASP A 989 -3.41 18.19 -21.36
C ASP A 989 -3.09 18.44 -19.88
N ALA A 990 -1.94 19.04 -19.61
CA ALA A 990 -1.56 19.49 -18.27
C ALA A 990 -2.63 20.46 -17.69
N PRO A 991 -2.74 20.59 -16.35
CA PRO A 991 -3.72 21.46 -15.72
C PRO A 991 -3.76 22.86 -16.36
N SER A 992 -4.98 23.34 -16.66
CA SER A 992 -5.17 24.71 -17.13
C SER A 992 -4.68 25.70 -16.08
N ARG A 993 -4.04 26.79 -16.54
CA ARG A 993 -3.58 27.87 -15.65
C ARG A 993 -4.74 28.59 -14.97
#